data_AF-A0AAD4HEV5-F1
#
_entry.id   AF-A0AAD4HEV5-F1
#
_cell.length_a   1.000
_cell.length_b   1.000
_cell.length_c   1.000
_cell.angle_alpha   90.00
_cell.angle_beta   90.00
_cell.angle_gamma   90.00
#
_symmetry.space_group_name_H-M   'P 1'
#
loop_
_entity.id
_entity.type
_entity.pdbx_description
1 polymer ?
#
loop_
_entity_poly.entity_id
_entity_poly.type
_entity_poly.pdbx_seq_one_letter_code
_entity_poly.pdbx_strand_id
1 'polypeptide(L)'
;MPNRPHHPWSRKTLGQLKITVYKCIEVPKAHIDDVRHMDVIFLCLSCHSLRTIKEPMPYFGFYHNILPEQGGTPVLPGFLQLKGKYELVSSSILAATPLAIVHFILGGKDRIPTPVPLLSHYLDKFYPSGGFLYIEILFDIASYQQIDNYTRDQVRTVSELTGRVFAFLSNNSEEDSGWLFAGKEGQGEGEYVAMEVQHVLSTVLKPYARILKSSHIVFLVCGSVVVHETSYTQLKEAVLQFDFVGTIIFPAPRFQPLVTTNFLVAMIELVAIEQLSVHSCLGQHTSIILMTRVNIEGCCKLELTTFACAHTQTSPWGWDIPAQFPQCGSTKSWAERVTVTVADKSHDEDAPDHVSVCWYIYTCKYTNCGSMQKLPPYKLSVTKPPGSIVNSAKAKNCAWFQSPSTHFVLQSSAVSTQGKRMNEGVPTGTAKKARRLRDAYPPLPKALDLYNMSLMAEWYASWEGVLTLHKDQFVNGKNSRHNLLRQIRNEIVAIHHTREDPEDLPKGLKKAIQRYYLQFLTDADDRRDEQQILGDDSELEEELGMSPEDRELAACPKDTGFYKKELNAWDVAQKLFKQEMDNYDKEQQQKKGVQHSIKYRTGHARQWFNSMTSAHQKEVEEVRDKWNRDGAPAESQAMYRKKNLKKVLDDFTEQMCRTMGCRLMMLVSHKKNADQTLSVKIRNRLARVLEEAKNGCLKVLKNMPSGQRLNSFRLLNDRVSDPINDDDDDSDEETNDGKDAMPEVILDNHGYAKLPSQVFTGSMKPVPWLSIASEPLLYLDPDSIPNGFTVQDPSHLRVKEINKLWGHWEAQKASKQRLVIFVGAASAHMNKSLLENAVYVG
;
A
#
# COMPACT_ATOMS: atom_id res chain seq x y z
N MET A 1 -35.13 -42.28 56.46
CA MET A 1 -33.88 -43.08 56.48
C MET A 1 -32.84 -42.42 55.56
N PRO A 2 -31.53 -42.58 55.83
CA PRO A 2 -30.56 -41.53 55.49
C PRO A 2 -29.66 -41.82 54.28
N ASN A 3 -29.03 -40.74 53.79
CA ASN A 3 -27.73 -40.68 53.10
C ASN A 3 -27.47 -41.68 51.97
N ARG A 4 -27.68 -41.24 50.72
CA ARG A 4 -26.75 -41.57 49.63
C ARG A 4 -25.72 -40.45 49.50
N PRO A 5 -24.43 -40.76 49.28
CA PRO A 5 -23.38 -39.75 49.26
C PRO A 5 -23.46 -38.88 48.00
N HIS A 6 -23.24 -37.58 48.17
CA HIS A 6 -22.96 -36.70 47.04
C HIS A 6 -21.60 -37.06 46.44
N HIS A 7 -21.54 -37.30 45.13
CA HIS A 7 -20.29 -37.34 44.37
C HIS A 7 -19.58 -35.96 44.45
N PRO A 8 -18.33 -35.88 44.95
CA PRO A 8 -17.64 -34.61 45.11
C PRO A 8 -16.76 -34.25 43.89
N TRP A 9 -17.33 -34.24 42.67
CA TRP A 9 -16.67 -33.72 41.46
C TRP A 9 -17.70 -33.09 40.51
N SER A 10 -18.22 -31.91 40.85
CA SER A 10 -19.04 -31.10 39.93
C SER A 10 -19.07 -29.63 40.35
N ARG A 11 -18.64 -28.73 39.45
CA ARG A 11 -18.48 -27.27 39.61
C ARG A 11 -17.30 -26.89 40.55
N LYS A 12 -16.53 -25.82 40.30
CA LYS A 12 -16.75 -24.66 39.42
C LYS A 12 -15.58 -24.42 38.46
N THR A 13 -15.89 -23.84 37.31
CA THR A 13 -14.95 -23.44 36.24
C THR A 13 -14.03 -22.30 36.70
N LEU A 14 -12.76 -22.61 36.95
CA LEU A 14 -11.69 -21.64 37.19
C LEU A 14 -10.88 -21.49 35.90
N GLY A 15 -11.20 -20.48 35.09
CA GLY A 15 -10.51 -20.17 33.85
C GLY A 15 -9.82 -18.80 33.92
N GLN A 16 -8.52 -18.77 34.23
CA GLN A 16 -7.64 -17.63 33.94
C GLN A 16 -6.23 -18.13 33.62
N LEU A 17 -5.62 -17.50 32.63
CA LEU A 17 -4.50 -17.98 31.82
C LEU A 17 -4.76 -19.31 31.08
N LYS A 18 -4.17 -19.43 29.89
CA LYS A 18 -3.82 -20.75 29.32
C LYS A 18 -2.59 -21.35 30.01
N ILE A 19 -2.55 -21.24 31.34
CA ILE A 19 -1.87 -22.23 32.16
C ILE A 19 -2.69 -23.51 32.00
N THR A 20 -2.33 -24.32 31.00
CA THR A 20 -2.37 -25.75 31.30
C THR A 20 -1.44 -25.89 32.49
N VAL A 21 -1.92 -26.29 33.67
CA VAL A 21 -1.09 -26.37 34.89
C VAL A 21 0.21 -27.09 34.54
N TYR A 22 0.07 -28.28 33.94
CA TYR A 22 1.11 -29.13 33.38
C TYR A 22 2.06 -28.52 32.31
N LYS A 23 1.83 -27.31 31.79
CA LYS A 23 2.69 -26.64 30.78
C LYS A 23 3.30 -25.30 31.22
N CYS A 24 2.61 -24.53 32.06
CA CYS A 24 3.05 -23.18 32.40
C CYS A 24 3.37 -22.98 33.89
N ILE A 25 2.83 -23.84 34.77
CA ILE A 25 3.11 -23.87 36.22
C ILE A 25 3.57 -25.28 36.57
N GLU A 26 4.88 -25.48 36.68
CA GLU A 26 5.40 -26.77 37.12
C GLU A 26 5.17 -26.94 38.63
N VAL A 27 4.08 -27.62 39.00
CA VAL A 27 3.90 -28.16 40.35
C VAL A 27 4.96 -29.26 40.54
N PRO A 28 5.85 -29.18 41.54
CA PRO A 28 6.82 -30.23 41.78
C PRO A 28 6.11 -31.57 42.01
N LYS A 29 6.61 -32.66 41.41
CA LYS A 29 5.94 -33.98 41.46
C LYS A 29 5.60 -34.45 42.88
N ALA A 30 6.42 -34.06 43.86
CA ALA A 30 6.23 -34.38 45.28
C ALA A 30 4.97 -33.75 45.92
N HIS A 31 4.40 -32.70 45.32
CA HIS A 31 3.28 -31.91 45.86
C HIS A 31 2.01 -32.00 45.01
N ILE A 32 1.94 -32.92 44.04
CA ILE A 32 0.76 -33.06 43.17
C ILE A 32 -0.49 -33.45 43.94
N ASP A 33 -0.36 -34.28 44.99
CA ASP A 33 -1.50 -34.70 45.79
C ASP A 33 -1.86 -33.68 46.88
N ASP A 34 -0.88 -32.93 47.41
CA ASP A 34 -1.12 -31.79 48.31
C ASP A 34 -2.05 -30.75 47.65
N VAL A 35 -1.72 -30.31 46.41
CA VAL A 35 -2.53 -29.29 45.69
C VAL A 35 -3.89 -29.81 45.19
N ARG A 36 -4.18 -31.09 45.37
CA ARG A 36 -5.49 -31.73 45.05
C ARG A 36 -6.40 -31.86 46.27
N HIS A 37 -5.91 -31.53 47.46
CA HIS A 37 -6.70 -31.68 48.69
C HIS A 37 -7.90 -30.72 48.71
N MET A 38 -9.00 -31.13 49.34
CA MET A 38 -10.31 -30.47 49.24
C MET A 38 -10.38 -29.08 49.90
N ASP A 39 -9.40 -28.72 50.73
CA ASP A 39 -9.28 -27.42 51.38
C ASP A 39 -8.36 -26.45 50.61
N VAL A 40 -7.77 -26.87 49.49
CA VAL A 40 -6.83 -26.05 48.71
C VAL A 40 -7.56 -25.12 47.76
N ILE A 41 -7.27 -23.83 47.89
CA ILE A 41 -7.75 -22.77 47.01
C ILE A 41 -6.62 -22.38 46.04
N PHE A 42 -6.91 -22.45 44.73
CA PHE A 42 -6.03 -21.89 43.72
C PHE A 42 -6.29 -20.38 43.54
N LEU A 43 -5.28 -19.57 43.82
CA LEU A 43 -5.21 -18.16 43.45
C LEU A 43 -4.42 -18.04 42.15
N CYS A 44 -5.04 -17.59 41.07
CA CYS A 44 -4.32 -17.33 39.82
C CYS A 44 -3.37 -16.13 39.93
N LEU A 45 -2.37 -16.09 39.05
CA LEU A 45 -1.37 -15.03 39.00
C LEU A 45 -1.98 -13.63 38.86
N SER A 46 -3.04 -13.48 38.06
CA SER A 46 -3.76 -12.22 37.88
C SER A 46 -4.40 -11.71 39.17
N CYS A 47 -5.13 -12.57 39.89
CA CYS A 47 -5.71 -12.21 41.17
C CYS A 47 -4.63 -11.93 42.23
N HIS A 48 -3.53 -12.69 42.23
CA HIS A 48 -2.37 -12.42 43.07
C HIS A 48 -1.78 -11.03 42.79
N SER A 49 -1.47 -10.72 41.54
CA SER A 49 -0.94 -9.40 41.14
C SER A 49 -1.88 -8.25 41.50
N LEU A 50 -3.20 -8.40 41.31
CA LEU A 50 -4.19 -7.39 41.70
C LEU A 50 -4.25 -7.14 43.21
N ARG A 51 -4.07 -8.18 44.03
CA ARG A 51 -4.06 -8.10 45.50
C ARG A 51 -2.75 -7.54 46.04
N THR A 52 -1.64 -7.81 45.35
CA THR A 52 -0.28 -7.42 45.73
C THR A 52 0.21 -6.13 45.07
N ILE A 53 -0.68 -5.32 44.48
CA ILE A 53 -0.32 -4.00 43.91
C ILE A 53 0.30 -3.08 44.97
N LYS A 54 -0.26 -3.08 46.19
CA LYS A 54 0.21 -2.22 47.28
C LYS A 54 1.45 -2.80 47.97
N GLU A 55 1.49 -4.11 48.14
CA GLU A 55 2.56 -4.86 48.82
C GLU A 55 2.91 -6.08 47.97
N PRO A 56 4.00 -6.02 47.17
CA PRO A 56 4.42 -7.12 46.31
C PRO A 56 4.78 -8.38 47.13
N MET A 57 4.12 -9.51 46.85
CA MET A 57 4.41 -10.80 47.50
C MET A 57 4.79 -11.90 46.49
N PRO A 58 5.52 -12.96 46.89
CA PRO A 58 5.80 -14.10 46.03
C PRO A 58 4.54 -14.87 45.64
N TYR A 59 4.49 -15.38 44.41
CA TYR A 59 3.33 -16.11 43.89
C TYR A 59 3.39 -17.61 44.22
N PHE A 60 2.66 -18.06 45.23
CA PHE A 60 2.57 -19.48 45.61
C PHE A 60 1.46 -20.26 44.90
N GLY A 61 0.45 -19.56 44.35
CA GLY A 61 -0.67 -20.12 43.59
C GLY A 61 -1.67 -20.98 44.36
N PHE A 62 -1.26 -21.74 45.37
CA PHE A 62 -2.11 -22.66 46.13
C PHE A 62 -2.05 -22.32 47.63
N TYR A 63 -3.21 -22.18 48.27
CA TYR A 63 -3.34 -21.81 49.70
C TYR A 63 -4.37 -22.69 50.42
N HIS A 64 -4.14 -23.01 51.68
CA HIS A 64 -5.07 -23.78 52.51
C HIS A 64 -6.19 -22.91 53.10
N ASN A 65 -7.44 -23.40 52.99
CA ASN A 65 -8.69 -22.92 53.60
C ASN A 65 -9.17 -21.51 53.22
N ILE A 66 -8.27 -20.52 53.14
CA ILE A 66 -8.55 -19.09 52.93
C ILE A 66 -7.47 -18.46 52.04
N LEU A 67 -7.74 -17.25 51.56
CA LEU A 67 -6.83 -16.51 50.67
C LEU A 67 -5.67 -15.84 51.44
N PRO A 68 -4.53 -15.53 50.80
CA PRO A 68 -3.35 -14.99 51.50
C PRO A 68 -3.63 -13.70 52.29
N GLU A 69 -4.45 -12.78 51.79
CA GLU A 69 -4.81 -11.56 52.53
C GLU A 69 -5.70 -11.82 53.77
N GLN A 70 -6.22 -13.03 53.92
CA GLN A 70 -6.98 -13.49 55.09
C GLN A 70 -6.12 -14.34 56.04
N GLY A 71 -4.82 -14.49 55.78
CA GLY A 71 -3.92 -15.37 56.53
C GLY A 71 -3.78 -16.79 55.95
N GLY A 72 -4.18 -17.00 54.69
CA GLY A 72 -4.05 -18.30 54.02
C GLY A 72 -2.59 -18.74 53.89
N THR A 73 -2.29 -19.94 54.37
CA THR A 73 -0.95 -20.53 54.30
C THR A 73 -0.70 -21.17 52.93
N PRO A 74 0.46 -20.92 52.29
CA PRO A 74 0.75 -21.53 50.99
C PRO A 74 0.97 -23.04 51.13
N VAL A 75 0.40 -23.81 50.19
CA VAL A 75 0.51 -25.28 50.15
C VAL A 75 1.92 -25.72 49.74
N LEU A 76 2.57 -24.94 48.89
CA LEU A 76 3.89 -25.26 48.35
C LEU A 76 5.00 -24.58 49.16
N PRO A 77 6.12 -25.28 49.45
CA PRO A 77 7.23 -24.73 50.23
C PRO A 77 8.04 -23.64 49.49
N GLY A 78 7.71 -23.36 48.23
CA GLY A 78 8.33 -22.32 47.42
C GLY A 78 7.34 -21.70 46.44
N PHE A 79 7.67 -20.50 45.95
CA PHE A 79 6.86 -19.83 44.94
C PHE A 79 6.89 -20.61 43.61
N LEU A 80 5.81 -20.51 42.84
CA LEU A 80 5.67 -21.22 41.57
C LEU A 80 6.53 -20.58 40.47
N GLN A 81 7.32 -21.40 39.79
CA GLN A 81 8.03 -20.97 38.60
C GLN A 81 7.07 -20.93 37.40
N LEU A 82 6.87 -19.72 36.87
CA LEU A 82 6.13 -19.46 35.64
C LEU A 82 7.04 -19.77 34.44
N LYS A 83 6.86 -20.93 33.82
CA LYS A 83 7.58 -21.31 32.59
C LYS A 83 6.87 -20.85 31.31
N GLY A 84 5.61 -20.42 31.41
CA GLY A 84 4.86 -19.82 30.32
C GLY A 84 5.30 -18.38 30.01
N LYS A 85 5.20 -17.98 28.74
CA LYS A 85 5.25 -16.56 28.35
C LYS A 85 3.87 -15.94 28.52
N TYR A 86 3.81 -14.64 28.81
CA TYR A 86 2.57 -13.88 28.72
C TYR A 86 2.15 -13.78 27.25
N GLU A 87 1.00 -14.36 26.91
CA GLU A 87 0.33 -14.20 25.61
C GLU A 87 -0.74 -13.09 25.64
N LEU A 88 -1.22 -12.73 26.83
CA LEU A 88 -2.22 -11.69 27.11
C LEU A 88 -1.77 -10.81 28.28
N VAL A 89 -2.45 -9.68 28.49
CA VAL A 89 -2.20 -8.82 29.66
C VAL A 89 -2.59 -9.53 30.97
N SER A 90 -1.91 -9.23 32.07
CA SER A 90 -2.16 -9.90 33.35
C SER A 90 -3.55 -9.61 33.95
N SER A 91 -4.30 -8.65 33.39
CA SER A 91 -5.67 -8.28 33.79
C SER A 91 -6.77 -9.03 33.02
N SER A 92 -6.45 -9.80 31.99
CA SER A 92 -7.42 -10.48 31.11
C SER A 92 -8.27 -11.53 31.85
N ILE A 93 -9.56 -11.25 32.09
CA ILE A 93 -10.49 -12.19 32.74
C ILE A 93 -11.15 -13.07 31.67
N LEU A 94 -10.53 -14.22 31.36
CA LEU A 94 -11.13 -15.24 30.48
C LEU A 94 -12.56 -15.58 30.92
N ALA A 95 -13.52 -15.20 30.10
CA ALA A 95 -14.94 -15.42 30.37
C ALA A 95 -15.30 -16.91 30.29
N ALA A 96 -15.33 -17.57 31.46
CA ALA A 96 -15.71 -18.98 31.61
C ALA A 96 -17.20 -19.26 31.32
N THR A 97 -18.01 -18.22 31.13
CA THR A 97 -19.40 -18.32 30.66
C THR A 97 -19.40 -18.78 29.19
N PRO A 98 -20.19 -19.82 28.83
CA PRO A 98 -20.29 -20.27 27.45
C PRO A 98 -20.59 -19.14 26.47
N LEU A 99 -20.00 -19.24 25.28
CA LEU A 99 -20.06 -18.24 24.22
C LEU A 99 -20.54 -18.88 22.92
N ALA A 100 -21.64 -18.39 22.37
CA ALA A 100 -22.11 -18.72 21.05
C ALA A 100 -21.82 -17.57 20.07
N ILE A 101 -21.10 -17.83 18.98
CA ILE A 101 -21.13 -16.98 17.80
C ILE A 101 -22.28 -17.44 16.90
N VAL A 102 -23.17 -16.51 16.60
CA VAL A 102 -24.33 -16.72 15.72
C VAL A 102 -24.15 -15.84 14.50
N HIS A 103 -23.95 -16.44 13.32
CA HIS A 103 -23.62 -15.74 12.09
C HIS A 103 -24.75 -15.85 11.07
N PHE A 104 -25.57 -14.81 10.96
CA PHE A 104 -26.62 -14.68 9.95
C PHE A 104 -25.98 -14.27 8.61
N ILE A 105 -26.18 -15.06 7.57
CA ILE A 105 -25.71 -14.78 6.21
C ILE A 105 -26.94 -14.68 5.31
N LEU A 106 -27.16 -13.50 4.74
CA LEU A 106 -28.32 -13.21 3.89
C LEU A 106 -27.91 -13.27 2.41
N GLY A 107 -28.84 -13.64 1.52
CA GLY A 107 -28.60 -13.72 0.07
C GLY A 107 -28.13 -15.08 -0.45
N GLY A 108 -28.28 -16.15 0.35
CA GLY A 108 -28.09 -17.53 -0.12
C GLY A 108 -26.66 -18.04 -0.22
N LYS A 109 -26.40 -18.86 -1.25
CA LYS A 109 -25.14 -19.61 -1.40
C LYS A 109 -23.98 -18.79 -1.95
N ASP A 110 -24.23 -17.57 -2.43
CA ASP A 110 -23.22 -16.64 -2.91
C ASP A 110 -22.50 -16.04 -1.71
N ARG A 111 -21.60 -16.84 -1.12
CA ARG A 111 -20.91 -16.55 0.13
C ARG A 111 -20.11 -15.25 0.04
N ILE A 112 -20.66 -14.20 0.64
CA ILE A 112 -19.90 -12.98 0.97
C ILE A 112 -18.69 -13.42 1.82
N PRO A 113 -17.45 -13.16 1.40
CA PRO A 113 -16.28 -13.51 2.20
C PRO A 113 -16.27 -12.69 3.49
N THR A 114 -16.34 -13.38 4.63
CA THR A 114 -16.46 -12.76 5.95
C THR A 114 -15.33 -13.24 6.88
N PRO A 115 -14.93 -12.42 7.86
CA PRO A 115 -13.94 -12.81 8.86
C PRO A 115 -14.49 -13.80 9.91
N VAL A 116 -15.81 -13.97 10.03
CA VAL A 116 -16.43 -14.69 11.16
C VAL A 116 -15.98 -16.15 11.30
N PRO A 117 -15.82 -16.96 10.23
CA PRO A 117 -15.26 -18.31 10.35
C PRO A 117 -13.82 -18.33 10.90
N LEU A 118 -13.01 -17.32 10.56
CA LEU A 118 -11.65 -17.17 11.08
C LEU A 118 -11.66 -16.77 12.57
N LEU A 119 -12.59 -15.90 12.97
CA LEU A 119 -12.82 -15.53 14.38
C LEU A 119 -13.28 -16.74 15.21
N SER A 120 -14.12 -17.59 14.63
CA SER A 120 -14.54 -18.85 15.26
C SER A 120 -13.35 -19.80 15.49
N HIS A 121 -12.52 -20.03 14.47
CA HIS A 121 -11.28 -20.81 14.62
C HIS A 121 -10.23 -20.17 15.55
N TYR A 122 -10.30 -18.85 15.75
CA TYR A 122 -9.51 -18.16 16.76
C TYR A 122 -10.04 -18.48 18.18
N LEU A 123 -11.35 -18.32 18.40
CA LEU A 123 -12.02 -18.52 19.69
C LEU A 123 -12.03 -19.96 20.20
N ASP A 124 -12.13 -20.95 19.33
CA ASP A 124 -12.04 -22.39 19.67
C ASP A 124 -10.83 -22.70 20.59
N LYS A 125 -9.70 -22.00 20.37
CA LYS A 125 -8.46 -22.15 21.14
C LYS A 125 -8.56 -21.65 22.58
N PHE A 126 -9.56 -20.83 22.91
CA PHE A 126 -9.85 -20.30 24.25
C PHE A 126 -10.88 -21.14 25.01
N TYR A 127 -11.62 -22.01 24.32
CA TYR A 127 -12.64 -22.90 24.89
C TYR A 127 -12.31 -24.40 24.67
N PRO A 128 -11.09 -24.87 25.02
CA PRO A 128 -10.62 -26.23 24.70
C PRO A 128 -11.38 -27.36 25.41
N SER A 129 -12.19 -27.03 26.43
CA SER A 129 -13.03 -27.97 27.17
C SER A 129 -14.51 -27.90 26.73
N GLY A 130 -14.79 -27.30 25.57
CA GLY A 130 -16.13 -26.93 25.14
C GLY A 130 -16.62 -25.63 25.79
N GLY A 131 -17.90 -25.33 25.61
CA GLY A 131 -18.50 -24.04 25.99
C GLY A 131 -18.35 -22.94 24.93
N PHE A 132 -17.75 -23.24 23.78
CA PHE A 132 -17.86 -22.43 22.58
C PHE A 132 -18.76 -23.14 21.56
N LEU A 133 -19.58 -22.35 20.87
CA LEU A 133 -20.47 -22.81 19.81
C LEU A 133 -20.41 -21.81 18.66
N TYR A 134 -20.28 -22.30 17.42
CA TYR A 134 -20.36 -21.48 16.22
C TYR A 134 -21.43 -22.05 15.30
N ILE A 135 -22.39 -21.20 14.92
CA ILE A 135 -23.48 -21.56 14.02
C ILE A 135 -23.58 -20.51 12.92
N GLU A 136 -23.53 -20.97 11.66
CA GLU A 136 -23.95 -20.20 10.49
C GLU A 136 -25.44 -20.42 10.24
N ILE A 137 -26.19 -19.34 10.07
CA ILE A 137 -27.61 -19.33 9.74
C ILE A 137 -27.73 -18.71 8.35
N LEU A 138 -27.99 -19.55 7.36
CA LEU A 138 -28.22 -19.10 5.99
C LEU A 138 -29.68 -18.65 5.85
N PHE A 139 -29.87 -17.48 5.24
CA PHE A 139 -31.18 -16.92 4.92
C PHE A 139 -31.22 -16.58 3.43
N ASP A 140 -32.14 -17.21 2.72
CA ASP A 140 -32.35 -17.07 1.27
C ASP A 140 -33.84 -17.18 0.99
N ILE A 141 -34.52 -16.03 1.02
CA ILE A 141 -35.96 -15.95 1.06
C ILE A 141 -36.43 -14.85 0.12
N ALA A 142 -37.11 -15.25 -0.94
CA ALA A 142 -37.85 -14.37 -1.85
C ALA A 142 -39.39 -14.55 -1.73
N SER A 143 -39.87 -15.45 -0.86
CA SER A 143 -41.30 -15.77 -0.73
C SER A 143 -41.74 -16.05 0.71
N TYR A 144 -43.02 -15.79 1.00
CA TYR A 144 -43.62 -16.08 2.32
C TYR A 144 -43.52 -17.55 2.73
N GLN A 145 -43.61 -18.50 1.78
CA GLN A 145 -43.46 -19.92 2.06
C GLN A 145 -42.04 -20.26 2.56
N GLN A 146 -41.01 -19.60 2.02
CA GLN A 146 -39.65 -19.73 2.54
C GLN A 146 -39.53 -19.13 3.96
N ILE A 147 -40.23 -18.02 4.27
CA ILE A 147 -40.25 -17.44 5.64
C ILE A 147 -40.80 -18.44 6.65
N ASP A 148 -41.91 -19.09 6.33
CA ASP A 148 -42.54 -20.08 7.22
C ASP A 148 -41.67 -21.32 7.43
N ASN A 149 -40.98 -21.77 6.36
CA ASN A 149 -40.04 -22.88 6.43
C ASN A 149 -38.82 -22.52 7.28
N TYR A 150 -38.17 -21.38 7.01
CA TYR A 150 -37.05 -20.86 7.80
C TYR A 150 -37.43 -20.77 9.28
N THR A 151 -38.55 -20.12 9.59
CA THR A 151 -39.02 -19.93 10.98
C THR A 151 -39.18 -21.26 11.71
N ARG A 152 -39.71 -22.29 11.01
CA ARG A 152 -39.89 -23.65 11.55
C ARG A 152 -38.56 -24.35 11.80
N ASP A 153 -37.63 -24.27 10.86
CA ASP A 153 -36.32 -24.91 10.94
C ASP A 153 -35.48 -24.30 12.07
N GLN A 154 -35.56 -22.98 12.28
CA GLN A 154 -34.81 -22.29 13.33
C GLN A 154 -35.26 -22.63 14.76
N VAL A 155 -36.47 -23.17 14.96
CA VAL A 155 -36.96 -23.56 16.31
C VAL A 155 -36.00 -24.54 16.99
N ARG A 156 -35.42 -25.47 16.22
CA ARG A 156 -34.43 -26.42 16.74
C ARG A 156 -33.12 -25.71 17.09
N THR A 157 -32.55 -24.95 16.15
CA THR A 157 -31.28 -24.22 16.32
C THR A 157 -31.30 -23.30 17.56
N VAL A 158 -32.42 -22.61 17.78
CA VAL A 158 -32.63 -21.73 18.95
C VAL A 158 -32.58 -22.51 20.27
N SER A 159 -33.00 -23.78 20.30
CA SER A 159 -32.97 -24.61 21.51
C SER A 159 -31.57 -25.12 21.89
N GLU A 160 -30.64 -25.15 20.92
CA GLU A 160 -29.25 -25.58 21.12
C GLU A 160 -28.36 -24.42 21.64
N LEU A 161 -28.80 -23.17 21.47
CA LEU A 161 -28.08 -21.96 21.86
C LEU A 161 -28.22 -21.65 23.36
N THR A 162 -27.09 -21.67 24.07
CA THR A 162 -27.00 -21.33 25.52
C THR A 162 -25.79 -20.46 25.83
N GLY A 163 -25.85 -19.71 26.92
CA GLY A 163 -24.76 -18.81 27.34
C GLY A 163 -24.87 -17.39 26.78
N ARG A 164 -23.73 -16.71 26.60
CA ARG A 164 -23.63 -15.39 25.97
C ARG A 164 -23.68 -15.57 24.46
N VAL A 165 -24.43 -14.72 23.76
CA VAL A 165 -24.43 -14.67 22.29
C VAL A 165 -23.62 -13.47 21.81
N PHE A 166 -22.81 -13.68 20.78
CA PHE A 166 -22.19 -12.62 20.00
C PHE A 166 -22.58 -12.82 18.53
N ALA A 167 -23.42 -11.92 18.01
CA ALA A 167 -24.04 -12.08 16.70
C ALA A 167 -23.28 -11.34 15.59
N PHE A 168 -23.35 -11.87 14.39
CA PHE A 168 -22.88 -11.23 13.16
C PHE A 168 -23.98 -11.34 12.12
N LEU A 169 -24.23 -10.27 11.38
CA LEU A 169 -25.11 -10.27 10.21
C LEU A 169 -24.32 -9.80 9.00
N SER A 170 -24.22 -10.67 7.99
CA SER A 170 -23.49 -10.42 6.75
C SER A 170 -24.45 -10.35 5.58
N ASN A 171 -24.43 -9.23 4.86
CA ASN A 171 -25.24 -9.01 3.66
C ASN A 171 -24.61 -7.92 2.78
N ASN A 172 -25.04 -7.83 1.53
CA ASN A 172 -24.95 -6.59 0.77
C ASN A 172 -26.21 -5.74 1.04
N SER A 173 -26.14 -4.45 0.72
CA SER A 173 -27.31 -3.58 0.65
C SER A 173 -27.38 -2.95 -0.72
N GLU A 174 -28.59 -2.72 -1.23
CA GLU A 174 -28.82 -2.01 -2.48
C GLU A 174 -28.27 -0.57 -2.40
N GLU A 175 -27.59 -0.10 -3.46
CA GLU A 175 -26.85 1.17 -3.43
C GLU A 175 -27.82 2.38 -3.37
N ASP A 176 -28.98 2.28 -4.03
CA ASP A 176 -29.95 3.37 -4.20
C ASP A 176 -31.00 3.49 -3.08
N SER A 177 -31.25 2.44 -2.29
CA SER A 177 -32.26 2.42 -1.21
C SER A 177 -31.67 2.11 0.17
N GLY A 178 -30.51 1.45 0.24
CA GLY A 178 -29.95 0.90 1.48
C GLY A 178 -30.70 -0.33 2.01
N TRP A 179 -31.66 -0.87 1.25
CA TRP A 179 -32.40 -2.10 1.59
C TRP A 179 -31.47 -3.31 1.61
N LEU A 180 -31.86 -4.33 2.37
CA LEU A 180 -31.10 -5.58 2.54
C LEU A 180 -31.57 -6.61 1.52
N PHE A 181 -30.65 -7.30 0.86
CA PHE A 181 -31.01 -8.45 0.01
C PHE A 181 -31.49 -9.61 0.88
N ALA A 182 -32.72 -10.08 0.66
CA ALA A 182 -33.36 -11.14 1.44
C ALA A 182 -33.10 -12.55 0.86
N GLY A 183 -32.89 -12.64 -0.45
CA GLY A 183 -32.64 -13.88 -1.17
C GLY A 183 -32.63 -13.66 -2.69
N LYS A 184 -32.70 -14.74 -3.45
CA LYS A 184 -32.88 -14.72 -4.92
C LYS A 184 -34.26 -15.21 -5.33
N GLU A 185 -34.84 -14.61 -6.36
CA GLU A 185 -36.09 -15.10 -6.96
C GLU A 185 -35.81 -16.21 -7.98
N GLY A 186 -36.34 -17.41 -7.74
CA GLY A 186 -36.14 -18.60 -8.58
C GLY A 186 -34.98 -19.50 -8.15
N GLN A 187 -34.88 -20.68 -8.79
CA GLN A 187 -33.83 -21.66 -8.48
C GLN A 187 -32.57 -21.41 -9.33
N GLY A 188 -31.57 -20.71 -8.80
CA GLY A 188 -30.24 -20.58 -9.42
C GLY A 188 -29.75 -19.14 -9.56
N GLU A 189 -29.47 -18.72 -10.79
CA GLU A 189 -29.01 -17.36 -11.17
C GLU A 189 -30.15 -16.32 -11.13
N GLY A 190 -31.04 -16.44 -10.14
CA GLY A 190 -32.15 -15.51 -9.93
C GLY A 190 -31.70 -14.10 -9.55
N GLU A 191 -32.50 -13.10 -9.88
CA GLU A 191 -32.26 -11.73 -9.43
C GLU A 191 -32.39 -11.63 -7.90
N TYR A 192 -31.59 -10.75 -7.31
CA TYR A 192 -31.58 -10.52 -5.87
C TYR A 192 -32.77 -9.65 -5.45
N VAL A 193 -33.57 -10.14 -4.50
CA VAL A 193 -34.71 -9.40 -3.95
C VAL A 193 -34.24 -8.52 -2.79
N ALA A 194 -34.21 -7.20 -2.98
CA ALA A 194 -34.00 -6.23 -1.92
C ALA A 194 -35.30 -6.00 -1.12
N MET A 195 -35.18 -5.88 0.21
CA MET A 195 -36.31 -5.65 1.11
C MET A 195 -35.94 -4.66 2.23
N GLU A 196 -36.95 -3.97 2.74
CA GLU A 196 -36.82 -3.05 3.87
C GLU A 196 -36.07 -3.67 5.06
N VAL A 197 -35.14 -2.90 5.63
CA VAL A 197 -34.23 -3.34 6.70
C VAL A 197 -35.01 -3.90 7.89
N GLN A 198 -36.06 -3.20 8.31
CA GLN A 198 -36.89 -3.62 9.45
C GLN A 198 -37.62 -4.94 9.17
N HIS A 199 -38.08 -5.16 7.93
CA HIS A 199 -38.77 -6.40 7.55
C HIS A 199 -37.81 -7.60 7.56
N VAL A 200 -36.62 -7.44 6.95
CA VAL A 200 -35.58 -8.48 6.94
C VAL A 200 -35.14 -8.83 8.35
N LEU A 201 -34.79 -7.83 9.18
CA LEU A 201 -34.35 -8.09 10.55
C LEU A 201 -35.47 -8.67 11.43
N SER A 202 -36.70 -8.19 11.30
CA SER A 202 -37.87 -8.76 11.99
C SER A 202 -38.19 -10.19 11.58
N THR A 203 -37.74 -10.63 10.39
CA THR A 203 -37.95 -11.99 9.91
C THR A 203 -36.81 -12.91 10.32
N VAL A 204 -35.57 -12.52 10.03
CA VAL A 204 -34.35 -13.29 10.31
C VAL A 204 -34.17 -13.51 11.82
N LEU A 205 -34.32 -12.45 12.62
CA LEU A 205 -33.88 -12.44 14.03
C LEU A 205 -34.99 -12.79 15.02
N LYS A 206 -36.27 -12.78 14.60
CA LYS A 206 -37.43 -13.07 15.47
C LYS A 206 -37.40 -14.45 16.15
N PRO A 207 -37.00 -15.57 15.49
CA PRO A 207 -36.80 -16.84 16.18
C PRO A 207 -35.77 -16.74 17.31
N TYR A 208 -34.77 -15.86 17.16
CA TYR A 208 -33.63 -15.67 18.05
C TYR A 208 -33.84 -14.56 19.09
N ALA A 209 -34.95 -13.82 19.07
CA ALA A 209 -35.15 -12.60 19.87
C ALA A 209 -34.86 -12.78 21.37
N ARG A 210 -35.23 -13.93 21.96
CA ARG A 210 -35.00 -14.22 23.39
C ARG A 210 -33.51 -14.38 23.75
N ILE A 211 -32.70 -14.93 22.86
CA ILE A 211 -31.28 -15.25 23.08
C ILE A 211 -30.34 -14.17 22.52
N LEU A 212 -30.82 -13.37 21.56
CA LEU A 212 -30.20 -12.12 21.15
C LEU A 212 -30.44 -10.98 22.14
N LYS A 213 -31.41 -11.14 23.06
CA LYS A 213 -31.62 -10.20 24.16
C LYS A 213 -30.32 -9.96 24.92
N SER A 214 -29.93 -8.69 25.02
CA SER A 214 -28.69 -8.23 25.64
C SER A 214 -27.39 -8.78 25.03
N SER A 215 -27.44 -9.24 23.77
CA SER A 215 -26.24 -9.61 22.99
C SER A 215 -25.57 -8.39 22.34
N HIS A 216 -24.35 -8.59 21.84
CA HIS A 216 -23.73 -7.70 20.87
C HIS A 216 -23.96 -8.22 19.46
N ILE A 217 -24.16 -7.32 18.49
CA ILE A 217 -24.30 -7.68 17.07
C ILE A 217 -23.43 -6.80 16.17
N VAL A 218 -22.76 -7.41 15.19
CA VAL A 218 -21.94 -6.72 14.18
C VAL A 218 -22.60 -6.86 12.81
N PHE A 219 -22.93 -5.73 12.20
CA PHE A 219 -23.45 -5.66 10.83
C PHE A 219 -22.28 -5.54 9.84
N LEU A 220 -21.96 -6.67 9.22
CA LEU A 220 -21.03 -6.78 8.10
C LEU A 220 -21.77 -6.50 6.79
N VAL A 221 -22.27 -5.27 6.67
CA VAL A 221 -23.14 -4.81 5.56
C VAL A 221 -22.54 -3.56 4.91
N CYS A 222 -22.79 -3.36 3.62
CA CYS A 222 -22.49 -2.13 2.89
C CYS A 222 -23.06 -0.88 3.57
N GLY A 223 -22.29 0.21 3.55
CA GLY A 223 -22.65 1.48 4.19
C GLY A 223 -23.91 2.16 3.66
N SER A 224 -24.47 1.73 2.52
CA SER A 224 -25.72 2.30 1.97
C SER A 224 -26.89 2.18 2.95
N VAL A 225 -26.92 1.15 3.81
CA VAL A 225 -27.88 0.99 4.91
C VAL A 225 -27.83 2.15 5.93
N VAL A 226 -26.70 2.86 6.02
CA VAL A 226 -26.50 4.05 6.88
C VAL A 226 -26.70 5.36 6.11
N VAL A 227 -26.31 5.39 4.83
CA VAL A 227 -26.43 6.58 3.96
C VAL A 227 -27.90 6.97 3.75
N HIS A 228 -28.78 5.98 3.61
CA HIS A 228 -30.21 6.21 3.38
C HIS A 228 -30.98 6.33 4.69
N GLU A 229 -31.57 7.51 4.95
CA GLU A 229 -32.18 7.86 6.23
C GLU A 229 -33.29 6.89 6.69
N THR A 230 -34.14 6.44 5.75
CA THR A 230 -35.21 5.46 6.02
C THR A 230 -34.63 4.12 6.49
N SER A 231 -33.71 3.55 5.70
CA SER A 231 -33.04 2.27 6.00
C SER A 231 -32.23 2.35 7.30
N TYR A 232 -31.57 3.48 7.56
CA TYR A 232 -30.83 3.70 8.79
C TYR A 232 -31.75 3.84 10.01
N THR A 233 -32.92 4.45 9.85
CA THR A 233 -33.91 4.57 10.93
C THR A 233 -34.56 3.23 11.24
N GLN A 234 -34.95 2.47 10.23
CA GLN A 234 -35.40 1.08 10.36
C GLN A 234 -34.37 0.19 11.10
N LEU A 235 -33.07 0.39 10.83
CA LEU A 235 -32.00 -0.30 11.56
C LEU A 235 -31.99 0.07 13.06
N LYS A 236 -32.08 1.36 13.40
CA LYS A 236 -32.13 1.82 14.81
C LYS A 236 -33.35 1.26 15.55
N GLU A 237 -34.50 1.22 14.89
CA GLU A 237 -35.75 0.65 15.44
C GLU A 237 -35.60 -0.84 15.71
N ALA A 238 -35.08 -1.61 14.74
CA ALA A 238 -34.80 -3.03 14.93
C ALA A 238 -33.80 -3.26 16.08
N VAL A 239 -32.77 -2.42 16.23
CA VAL A 239 -31.80 -2.52 17.32
C VAL A 239 -32.46 -2.34 18.70
N LEU A 240 -33.39 -1.39 18.82
CA LEU A 240 -34.18 -1.21 20.04
C LEU A 240 -35.15 -2.38 20.29
N GLN A 241 -35.85 -2.85 19.24
CA GLN A 241 -36.81 -3.95 19.27
C GLN A 241 -36.19 -5.28 19.74
N PHE A 242 -34.96 -5.59 19.29
CA PHE A 242 -34.24 -6.82 19.64
C PHE A 242 -33.41 -6.75 20.93
N ASP A 243 -33.42 -5.61 21.63
CA ASP A 243 -32.82 -5.46 22.97
C ASP A 243 -31.30 -5.73 22.99
N PHE A 244 -30.58 -5.39 21.92
CA PHE A 244 -29.12 -5.49 21.88
C PHE A 244 -28.47 -4.54 22.89
N VAL A 245 -27.36 -4.97 23.51
CA VAL A 245 -26.52 -4.11 24.37
C VAL A 245 -25.69 -3.16 23.52
N GLY A 246 -25.10 -3.67 22.42
CA GLY A 246 -24.30 -2.86 21.51
C GLY A 246 -24.33 -3.40 20.09
N THR A 247 -24.59 -2.53 19.13
CA THR A 247 -24.58 -2.81 17.69
C THR A 247 -23.44 -2.08 17.01
N ILE A 248 -22.67 -2.77 16.16
CA ILE A 248 -21.51 -2.22 15.45
C ILE A 248 -21.79 -2.27 13.95
N ILE A 249 -21.65 -1.13 13.26
CA ILE A 249 -21.95 -0.96 11.83
C ILE A 249 -20.79 -0.23 11.15
N PHE A 250 -20.53 -0.57 9.88
CA PHE A 250 -19.51 0.10 9.06
C PHE A 250 -20.20 0.97 7.99
N PRO A 251 -20.14 2.31 8.05
CA PRO A 251 -20.80 3.20 7.11
C PRO A 251 -20.07 3.34 5.76
N ALA A 252 -19.03 2.54 5.51
CA ALA A 252 -18.25 2.63 4.28
C ALA A 252 -19.07 2.16 3.06
N PRO A 253 -19.21 2.96 1.99
CA PRO A 253 -19.82 2.49 0.76
C PRO A 253 -18.99 1.33 0.19
N ARG A 254 -19.68 0.29 -0.32
CA ARG A 254 -19.04 -0.92 -0.88
C ARG A 254 -18.09 -1.62 0.10
N PHE A 255 -18.45 -1.60 1.38
CA PHE A 255 -17.74 -2.25 2.48
C PHE A 255 -17.43 -3.72 2.18
N GLN A 256 -16.17 -4.11 2.35
CA GLN A 256 -15.71 -5.50 2.20
C GLN A 256 -15.47 -6.10 3.59
N PRO A 257 -16.29 -7.05 4.09
CA PRO A 257 -16.19 -7.55 5.46
C PRO A 257 -14.79 -8.02 5.88
N LEU A 258 -14.02 -8.61 4.96
CA LEU A 258 -12.65 -9.07 5.21
C LEU A 258 -11.69 -7.98 5.73
N VAL A 259 -11.85 -6.71 5.37
CA VAL A 259 -10.94 -5.64 5.83
C VAL A 259 -11.04 -5.40 7.34
N THR A 260 -12.13 -5.85 7.97
CA THR A 260 -12.34 -5.73 9.42
C THR A 260 -11.79 -6.89 10.23
N THR A 261 -11.15 -7.89 9.60
CA THR A 261 -10.55 -9.04 10.29
C THR A 261 -9.72 -8.63 11.53
N ASN A 262 -8.79 -7.69 11.37
CA ASN A 262 -7.93 -7.24 12.48
C ASN A 262 -8.72 -6.51 13.57
N PHE A 263 -9.71 -5.71 13.20
CA PHE A 263 -10.61 -5.03 14.14
C PHE A 263 -11.42 -6.03 14.96
N LEU A 264 -12.00 -7.04 14.31
CA LEU A 264 -12.87 -8.01 14.97
C LEU A 264 -12.10 -9.03 15.81
N VAL A 265 -10.86 -9.37 15.45
CA VAL A 265 -9.97 -10.16 16.32
C VAL A 265 -9.72 -9.39 17.62
N ALA A 266 -9.24 -8.14 17.54
CA ALA A 266 -8.99 -7.32 18.72
C ALA A 266 -10.27 -7.08 19.55
N MET A 267 -11.39 -6.79 18.89
CA MET A 267 -12.68 -6.63 19.55
C MET A 267 -13.15 -7.91 20.27
N ILE A 268 -12.97 -9.09 19.67
CA ILE A 268 -13.31 -10.36 20.32
C ILE A 268 -12.37 -10.65 21.50
N GLU A 269 -11.07 -10.35 21.36
CA GLU A 269 -10.12 -10.42 22.48
C GLU A 269 -10.61 -9.55 23.64
N LEU A 270 -10.82 -8.25 23.42
CA LEU A 270 -11.17 -7.38 24.54
C LEU A 270 -12.60 -7.60 25.06
N VAL A 271 -13.60 -7.82 24.19
CA VAL A 271 -15.02 -7.88 24.58
C VAL A 271 -15.47 -9.30 24.95
N ALA A 272 -15.18 -10.29 24.10
CA ALA A 272 -15.70 -11.64 24.31
C ALA A 272 -14.83 -12.46 25.28
N ILE A 273 -13.51 -12.30 25.18
CA ILE A 273 -12.51 -12.95 26.04
C ILE A 273 -12.27 -12.16 27.34
N GLU A 274 -11.92 -10.86 27.28
CA GLU A 274 -11.52 -10.06 28.47
C GLU A 274 -12.67 -9.32 29.17
N GLN A 275 -13.85 -9.23 28.57
CA GLN A 275 -15.03 -8.51 29.07
C GLN A 275 -14.84 -6.99 29.26
N LEU A 276 -13.94 -6.39 28.48
CA LEU A 276 -13.75 -4.94 28.37
C LEU A 276 -14.76 -4.31 27.38
N SER A 277 -14.93 -2.99 27.49
CA SER A 277 -15.79 -2.24 26.56
C SER A 277 -15.18 -2.08 25.17
N VAL A 278 -16.04 -2.09 24.14
CA VAL A 278 -15.73 -2.02 22.70
C VAL A 278 -14.85 -0.82 22.32
N HIS A 279 -14.96 0.31 23.04
CA HIS A 279 -14.36 1.60 22.67
C HIS A 279 -12.82 1.58 22.50
N SER A 280 -12.12 0.56 23.01
CA SER A 280 -10.66 0.44 22.97
C SER A 280 -10.09 -0.22 21.70
N CYS A 281 -10.92 -0.81 20.83
CA CYS A 281 -10.48 -1.75 19.78
C CYS A 281 -10.38 -1.23 18.33
N LEU A 282 -10.60 0.05 18.08
CA LEU A 282 -10.93 0.57 16.75
C LEU A 282 -9.79 0.42 15.71
N GLY A 283 -10.09 -0.19 14.55
CA GLY A 283 -9.12 -0.59 13.51
C GLY A 283 -9.08 0.32 12.28
N GLN A 284 -7.88 0.72 11.84
CA GLN A 284 -7.58 1.97 11.09
C GLN A 284 -8.21 2.18 9.69
N HIS A 285 -9.05 1.26 9.19
CA HIS A 285 -9.39 1.20 7.76
C HIS A 285 -10.77 1.76 7.39
N THR A 286 -11.69 1.88 8.34
CA THR A 286 -13.05 2.38 8.11
C THR A 286 -13.55 3.12 9.34
N SER A 287 -14.44 4.09 9.16
CA SER A 287 -15.29 4.55 10.25
C SER A 287 -16.14 3.40 10.81
N ILE A 288 -16.59 3.52 12.04
CA ILE A 288 -17.34 2.52 12.79
C ILE A 288 -18.41 3.27 13.58
N ILE A 289 -19.67 2.88 13.42
CA ILE A 289 -20.78 3.38 14.23
C ILE A 289 -21.06 2.34 15.30
N LEU A 290 -20.92 2.75 16.56
CA LEU A 290 -21.36 1.99 17.71
C LEU A 290 -22.70 2.55 18.18
N MET A 291 -23.72 1.71 18.22
CA MET A 291 -25.00 2.01 18.83
C MET A 291 -25.11 1.27 20.16
N THR A 292 -25.10 1.98 21.28
CA THR A 292 -25.27 1.42 22.63
C THR A 292 -26.66 1.72 23.14
N ARG A 293 -27.35 0.71 23.71
CA ARG A 293 -28.65 0.95 24.32
C ARG A 293 -28.47 1.52 25.72
N VAL A 294 -29.13 2.65 26.00
CA VAL A 294 -29.13 3.32 27.31
C VAL A 294 -30.55 3.41 27.82
N ASN A 295 -30.78 3.01 29.07
CA ASN A 295 -32.07 3.16 29.74
C ASN A 295 -32.01 4.37 30.67
N ILE A 296 -32.70 5.44 30.31
CA ILE A 296 -32.75 6.70 31.07
C ILE A 296 -34.21 6.91 31.46
N GLU A 297 -34.49 6.96 32.76
CA GLU A 297 -35.85 7.24 33.30
C GLU A 297 -36.93 6.27 32.80
N GLY A 298 -36.56 5.01 32.52
CA GLY A 298 -37.46 4.00 31.95
C GLY A 298 -37.68 4.12 30.44
N CYS A 299 -37.19 5.18 29.81
CA CYS A 299 -37.14 5.33 28.37
C CYS A 299 -35.88 4.64 27.81
N CYS A 300 -36.08 3.62 26.97
CA CYS A 300 -34.97 2.99 26.25
C CYS A 300 -34.61 3.86 25.03
N LYS A 301 -33.41 4.45 25.08
CA LYS A 301 -32.83 5.26 24.02
C LYS A 301 -31.65 4.52 23.41
N LEU A 302 -31.39 4.79 22.14
CA LEU A 302 -30.17 4.35 21.47
C LEU A 302 -29.20 5.51 21.46
N GLU A 303 -28.01 5.30 22.01
CA GLU A 303 -26.87 6.22 21.92
C GLU A 303 -26.04 5.81 20.71
N LEU A 304 -25.74 6.75 19.82
CA LEU A 304 -24.99 6.50 18.59
C LEU A 304 -23.70 7.31 18.61
N THR A 305 -22.57 6.61 18.62
CA THR A 305 -21.23 7.18 18.60
C THR A 305 -20.51 6.75 17.32
N THR A 306 -20.09 7.71 16.50
CA THR A 306 -19.27 7.44 15.31
C THR A 306 -17.80 7.60 15.66
N PHE A 307 -17.05 6.53 15.45
CA PHE A 307 -15.60 6.50 15.52
C PHE A 307 -15.04 6.53 14.10
N ALA A 308 -14.17 7.47 13.79
CA ALA A 308 -13.56 7.59 12.47
C ALA A 308 -12.04 7.69 12.57
N CYS A 309 -11.33 7.07 11.62
CA CYS A 309 -9.87 7.10 11.60
C CYS A 309 -9.42 8.50 11.19
N ALA A 310 -8.91 9.27 12.16
CA ALA A 310 -8.41 10.61 11.93
C ALA A 310 -6.96 10.55 11.45
N HIS A 311 -6.73 10.88 10.18
CA HIS A 311 -5.41 11.04 9.61
C HIS A 311 -5.24 12.41 8.94
N THR A 312 -4.25 13.18 9.40
CA THR A 312 -4.13 14.63 9.12
C THR A 312 -3.94 15.00 7.65
N GLN A 313 -3.69 14.04 6.76
CA GLN A 313 -3.49 14.28 5.32
C GLN A 313 -4.52 13.61 4.40
N THR A 314 -5.36 12.71 4.93
CA THR A 314 -6.26 11.87 4.11
C THR A 314 -7.67 11.76 4.66
N SER A 315 -7.83 11.80 5.98
CA SER A 315 -9.14 11.80 6.63
C SER A 315 -9.10 12.63 7.94
N PRO A 316 -8.92 13.97 7.88
CA PRO A 316 -8.94 14.85 9.03
C PRO A 316 -10.23 14.69 9.83
N TRP A 317 -10.11 14.35 11.11
CA TRP A 317 -11.27 14.13 11.98
C TRP A 317 -12.24 13.05 11.43
N GLY A 318 -11.79 12.17 10.53
CA GLY A 318 -12.63 11.19 9.85
C GLY A 318 -13.35 11.67 8.58
N TRP A 319 -13.06 12.87 8.09
CA TRP A 319 -13.65 13.41 6.85
C TRP A 319 -12.79 13.09 5.63
N ASP A 320 -13.31 12.31 4.70
CA ASP A 320 -12.59 11.94 3.49
C ASP A 320 -12.25 13.16 2.61
N ILE A 321 -10.97 13.31 2.29
CA ILE A 321 -10.48 14.30 1.33
C ILE A 321 -10.52 13.68 -0.07
N PRO A 322 -10.95 14.41 -1.12
CA PRO A 322 -10.88 13.92 -2.49
C PRO A 322 -9.48 13.41 -2.86
N ALA A 323 -9.38 12.17 -3.35
CA ALA A 323 -8.10 11.54 -3.69
C ALA A 323 -7.30 12.28 -4.78
N GLN A 324 -8.02 13.05 -5.61
CA GLN A 324 -7.49 13.96 -6.62
C GLN A 324 -7.85 15.41 -6.28
N PHE A 325 -6.96 16.34 -6.61
CA PHE A 325 -7.22 17.76 -6.41
C PHE A 325 -8.18 18.32 -7.48
N PRO A 326 -9.35 18.91 -7.12
CA PRO A 326 -10.43 19.20 -8.08
C PRO A 326 -10.07 20.07 -9.28
N GLN A 327 -9.17 21.04 -9.14
CA GLN A 327 -8.77 21.92 -10.26
C GLN A 327 -7.79 21.28 -11.25
N CYS A 328 -7.02 20.27 -10.85
CA CYS A 328 -5.87 19.79 -11.63
C CYS A 328 -5.71 18.27 -11.72
N GLY A 329 -6.62 17.48 -11.14
CA GLY A 329 -6.59 16.01 -11.15
C GLY A 329 -5.42 15.37 -10.37
N SER A 330 -4.48 16.16 -9.84
CA SER A 330 -3.26 15.62 -9.23
C SER A 330 -3.57 14.81 -7.97
N THR A 331 -3.16 13.53 -7.98
CA THR A 331 -3.24 12.64 -6.82
C THR A 331 -2.15 12.98 -5.79
N LYS A 332 -2.46 12.82 -4.48
CA LYS A 332 -1.52 13.03 -3.36
C LYS A 332 -0.91 14.45 -3.24
N SER A 333 -1.42 15.42 -4.00
CA SER A 333 -0.91 16.80 -4.00
C SER A 333 -1.39 17.67 -2.83
N TRP A 334 -2.12 17.13 -1.86
CA TRP A 334 -2.52 17.92 -0.69
C TRP A 334 -1.32 18.25 0.20
N ALA A 335 -1.05 19.54 0.38
CA ALA A 335 -0.26 20.08 1.49
C ALA A 335 -1.22 20.40 2.63
N GLU A 336 -1.01 19.75 3.76
CA GLU A 336 -1.62 20.09 5.03
C GLU A 336 -1.03 21.40 5.55
N ARG A 337 -1.87 22.38 5.89
CA ARG A 337 -1.54 23.47 6.81
C ARG A 337 -2.52 23.45 7.96
N VAL A 338 -2.02 23.13 9.15
CA VAL A 338 -2.76 23.30 10.40
C VAL A 338 -2.73 24.77 10.76
N THR A 339 -3.89 25.43 10.80
CA THR A 339 -4.01 26.79 11.33
C THR A 339 -4.86 26.71 12.58
N VAL A 340 -4.22 26.68 13.75
CA VAL A 340 -4.94 26.78 15.02
C VAL A 340 -5.15 28.26 15.32
N THR A 341 -6.31 28.78 14.93
CA THR A 341 -6.80 30.07 15.41
C THR A 341 -7.55 29.83 16.71
N VAL A 342 -6.92 30.19 17.82
CA VAL A 342 -7.64 30.41 19.08
C VAL A 342 -8.62 31.55 18.80
N ALA A 343 -9.92 31.30 18.96
CA ALA A 343 -10.94 32.34 18.80
C ALA A 343 -10.72 33.46 19.81
N ASP A 344 -11.19 34.66 19.46
CA ASP A 344 -10.82 35.91 20.12
C ASP A 344 -10.99 35.94 21.64
N LYS A 345 -10.20 36.79 22.29
CA LYS A 345 -10.29 37.10 23.72
C LYS A 345 -11.57 37.90 24.02
N SER A 346 -12.73 37.24 24.03
CA SER A 346 -13.88 37.75 24.78
C SER A 346 -13.50 37.77 26.26
N HIS A 347 -13.59 38.94 26.90
CA HIS A 347 -13.17 39.20 28.28
C HIS A 347 -14.08 38.56 29.36
N ASP A 348 -14.81 37.50 29.02
CA ASP A 348 -15.83 36.87 29.86
C ASP A 348 -15.25 35.58 30.46
N GLU A 349 -14.49 35.71 31.55
CA GLU A 349 -13.71 34.61 32.15
C GLU A 349 -14.57 33.48 32.76
N ASP A 350 -15.89 33.70 32.90
CA ASP A 350 -16.84 32.76 33.52
C ASP A 350 -17.61 31.88 32.51
N ALA A 351 -17.37 32.01 31.20
CA ALA A 351 -18.04 31.20 30.17
C ALA A 351 -17.50 29.74 30.13
N PRO A 352 -18.28 28.70 30.51
CA PRO A 352 -17.71 27.38 30.81
C PRO A 352 -17.18 26.55 29.63
N ASP A 353 -17.43 26.96 28.38
CA ASP A 353 -17.14 26.15 27.18
C ASP A 353 -16.54 26.99 26.02
N HIS A 354 -15.29 27.46 26.17
CA HIS A 354 -14.53 28.02 25.05
C HIS A 354 -14.06 26.92 24.06
N VAL A 355 -14.95 26.52 23.16
CA VAL A 355 -14.66 25.53 22.11
C VAL A 355 -13.64 26.08 21.11
N SER A 356 -12.37 25.70 21.25
CA SER A 356 -11.33 26.02 20.26
C SER A 356 -11.65 25.39 18.90
N VAL A 357 -11.97 26.25 17.91
CA VAL A 357 -12.30 25.81 16.54
C VAL A 357 -11.01 25.56 15.76
N CYS A 358 -10.60 24.30 15.68
CA CYS A 358 -9.47 23.89 14.85
C CYS A 358 -9.91 23.62 13.41
N TRP A 359 -9.21 24.16 12.41
CA TRP A 359 -9.41 23.81 11.00
C TRP A 359 -8.11 23.34 10.33
N TYR A 360 -8.24 22.38 9.42
CA TYR A 360 -7.18 22.01 8.49
C TYR A 360 -7.44 22.70 7.15
N ILE A 361 -6.43 23.39 6.63
CA ILE A 361 -6.48 24.00 5.29
C ILE A 361 -5.58 23.19 4.37
N TYR A 362 -6.17 22.58 3.35
CA TYR A 362 -5.45 21.82 2.34
C TYR A 362 -5.26 22.64 1.06
N THR A 363 -4.02 22.72 0.58
CA THR A 363 -3.66 23.41 -0.66
C THR A 363 -2.96 22.46 -1.62
N CYS A 364 -3.05 22.70 -2.93
CA CYS A 364 -2.31 21.90 -3.91
C CYS A 364 -0.80 22.19 -3.81
N LYS A 365 0.01 21.13 -3.82
CA LYS A 365 1.48 21.13 -3.96
C LYS A 365 1.91 21.35 -5.41
N TYR A 366 1.04 21.05 -6.38
CA TYR A 366 1.36 21.24 -7.79
C TYR A 366 1.43 22.74 -8.12
N THR A 367 2.62 23.22 -8.48
CA THR A 367 2.91 24.66 -8.67
C THR A 367 2.10 25.30 -9.79
N ASN A 368 1.66 24.51 -10.77
CA ASN A 368 0.86 24.96 -11.91
C ASN A 368 -0.65 24.70 -11.67
N CYS A 369 -1.07 24.34 -10.46
CA CYS A 369 -2.48 24.15 -10.14
C CYS A 369 -3.25 25.47 -10.31
N GLY A 370 -4.30 25.46 -11.13
CA GLY A 370 -5.09 26.64 -11.45
C GLY A 370 -4.45 27.59 -12.48
N SER A 371 -3.18 27.41 -12.88
CA SER A 371 -2.51 28.36 -13.79
C SER A 371 -3.13 28.38 -15.19
N MET A 372 -3.45 27.20 -15.74
CA MET A 372 -4.17 27.07 -17.03
C MET A 372 -5.59 27.67 -16.99
N GLN A 373 -6.21 27.71 -15.80
CA GLN A 373 -7.56 28.24 -15.57
C GLN A 373 -7.56 29.70 -15.11
N LYS A 374 -6.37 30.28 -14.83
CA LYS A 374 -6.16 31.57 -14.13
C LYS A 374 -6.92 31.68 -12.79
N LEU A 375 -7.15 30.55 -12.12
CA LEU A 375 -7.81 30.49 -10.81
C LEU A 375 -6.78 30.46 -9.68
N PRO A 376 -7.08 31.04 -8.50
CA PRO A 376 -6.26 30.85 -7.32
C PRO A 376 -6.24 29.36 -6.92
N PRO A 377 -5.17 28.87 -6.26
CA PRO A 377 -5.13 27.50 -5.77
C PRO A 377 -6.31 27.21 -4.85
N TYR A 378 -7.13 26.23 -5.21
CA TYR A 378 -8.30 25.83 -4.42
C TYR A 378 -7.86 25.43 -3.00
N LYS A 379 -8.67 25.84 -2.02
CA LYS A 379 -8.44 25.59 -0.61
C LYS A 379 -9.61 24.78 -0.09
N LEU A 380 -9.36 23.56 0.37
CA LEU A 380 -10.33 22.81 1.13
C LEU A 380 -10.11 23.13 2.61
N SER A 381 -11.10 23.72 3.27
CA SER A 381 -11.09 23.93 4.72
C SER A 381 -11.95 22.87 5.38
N VAL A 382 -11.36 22.05 6.26
CA VAL A 382 -12.08 21.07 7.07
C VAL A 382 -12.05 21.52 8.53
N THR A 383 -13.18 22.04 9.00
CA THR A 383 -13.39 22.39 10.41
C THR A 383 -13.50 21.11 11.23
N LYS A 384 -12.86 21.07 12.39
CA LYS A 384 -13.03 19.98 13.37
C LYS A 384 -14.50 19.95 13.80
N PRO A 385 -15.26 18.86 13.54
CA PRO A 385 -16.60 18.72 14.09
C PRO A 385 -16.52 18.59 15.64
N PRO A 386 -17.61 18.87 16.37
CA PRO A 386 -17.67 18.60 17.80
C PRO A 386 -17.26 17.16 18.09
N GLY A 387 -16.49 16.92 19.16
CA GLY A 387 -15.96 15.58 19.48
C GLY A 387 -14.49 15.59 19.93
N SER A 388 -13.99 14.42 20.29
CA SER A 388 -12.67 14.22 20.91
C SER A 388 -11.76 13.35 20.05
N ILE A 389 -10.44 13.54 20.21
CA ILE A 389 -9.46 12.56 19.73
C ILE A 389 -9.23 11.53 20.83
N VAL A 390 -9.43 10.26 20.49
CA VAL A 390 -9.25 9.10 21.35
C VAL A 390 -8.06 8.31 20.83
N ASN A 391 -7.30 7.67 21.73
CA ASN A 391 -6.18 6.80 21.39
C ASN A 391 -5.24 7.42 20.35
N SER A 392 -4.69 8.60 20.65
CA SER A 392 -3.63 9.22 19.84
C SER A 392 -2.45 8.25 19.72
N ALA A 393 -2.31 7.63 18.55
CA ALA A 393 -1.31 6.60 18.36
C ALA A 393 0.09 7.20 18.47
N LYS A 394 1.09 6.37 18.81
CA LYS A 394 2.51 6.80 18.81
C LYS A 394 2.97 7.30 17.43
N ALA A 395 2.25 6.97 16.36
CA ALA A 395 2.41 7.56 15.03
C ALA A 395 1.76 8.95 14.99
N LYS A 396 2.59 10.00 14.90
CA LYS A 396 2.22 11.43 15.05
C LYS A 396 1.04 11.96 14.23
N ASN A 397 0.58 11.22 13.22
CA ASN A 397 -0.41 11.69 12.24
C ASN A 397 -1.71 10.86 12.21
N CYS A 398 -1.84 9.82 13.03
CA CYS A 398 -3.00 8.91 13.01
C CYS A 398 -3.59 8.73 14.42
N ALA A 399 -4.90 8.96 14.57
CA ALA A 399 -5.63 8.78 15.81
C ALA A 399 -7.08 8.39 15.52
N TRP A 400 -7.89 8.17 16.55
CA TRP A 400 -9.35 8.04 16.39
C TRP A 400 -10.03 9.36 16.70
N PHE A 401 -10.98 9.76 15.88
CA PHE A 401 -11.94 10.80 16.21
C PHE A 401 -13.24 10.15 16.67
N GLN A 402 -13.70 10.51 17.86
CA GLN A 402 -14.99 10.13 18.41
C GLN A 402 -15.95 11.31 18.27
N SER A 403 -17.03 11.13 17.52
CA SER A 403 -18.14 12.10 17.47
C SER A 403 -18.79 12.24 18.85
N PRO A 404 -19.53 13.33 19.11
CA PRO A 404 -20.41 13.36 20.26
C PRO A 404 -21.45 12.26 20.07
N SER A 405 -21.88 11.65 21.16
CA SER A 405 -22.99 10.72 21.10
C SER A 405 -24.28 11.45 20.74
N THR A 406 -25.03 10.89 19.82
CA THR A 406 -26.41 11.34 19.50
C THR A 406 -27.41 10.35 20.05
N HIS A 407 -28.63 10.80 20.38
CA HIS A 407 -29.67 9.94 20.91
C HIS A 407 -30.81 9.75 19.91
N PHE A 408 -31.11 8.50 19.61
CA PHE A 408 -32.34 8.10 18.91
C PHE A 408 -33.34 7.57 19.95
N VAL A 409 -34.55 8.11 19.90
CA VAL A 409 -35.70 7.67 20.71
C VAL A 409 -36.68 7.03 19.76
N LEU A 410 -37.14 5.81 20.06
CA LEU A 410 -38.23 5.20 19.31
C LEU A 410 -39.46 6.10 19.42
N GLN A 411 -39.90 6.69 18.31
CA GLN A 411 -41.15 7.43 18.29
C GLN A 411 -42.27 6.44 18.54
N SER A 412 -42.83 6.45 19.76
CA SER A 412 -44.06 5.71 20.01
C SER A 412 -45.11 6.25 19.05
N SER A 413 -45.61 5.41 18.15
CA SER A 413 -46.61 5.76 17.14
C SER A 413 -47.99 5.95 17.79
N ALA A 414 -48.08 6.95 18.67
CA ALA A 414 -49.32 7.53 19.15
C ALA A 414 -49.96 8.27 17.96
N VAL A 415 -50.84 7.57 17.25
CA VAL A 415 -51.51 8.05 16.04
C VAL A 415 -52.27 9.35 16.36
N SER A 416 -51.70 10.49 15.99
CA SER A 416 -52.31 11.81 16.10
C SER A 416 -52.73 12.30 14.73
N THR A 417 -53.99 12.09 14.39
CA THR A 417 -54.54 12.32 13.06
C THR A 417 -54.95 13.79 12.86
N GLN A 418 -54.00 14.69 12.60
CA GLN A 418 -54.30 16.04 12.08
C GLN A 418 -53.37 16.44 10.94
N GLY A 419 -53.89 16.41 9.71
CA GLY A 419 -53.16 16.84 8.51
C GLY A 419 -53.20 18.35 8.30
N LYS A 420 -52.09 18.91 7.80
CA LYS A 420 -52.03 20.31 7.31
C LYS A 420 -51.09 20.42 6.11
N ARG A 421 -51.62 20.87 4.97
CA ARG A 421 -50.86 21.22 3.75
C ARG A 421 -50.11 22.55 3.95
N MET A 422 -48.93 22.69 3.36
CA MET A 422 -48.40 23.98 2.91
C MET A 422 -47.60 23.85 1.60
N ASN A 423 -47.51 24.96 0.86
CA ASN A 423 -46.97 25.07 -0.50
C ASN A 423 -45.47 25.42 -0.50
N GLU A 424 -44.79 25.07 -1.60
CA GLU A 424 -43.44 25.54 -1.91
C GLU A 424 -43.43 26.86 -2.68
N GLY A 425 -42.30 27.58 -2.63
CA GLY A 425 -42.01 28.75 -3.47
C GLY A 425 -40.50 28.94 -3.66
N VAL A 426 -40.06 29.08 -4.91
CA VAL A 426 -38.64 29.17 -5.32
C VAL A 426 -38.36 30.52 -5.99
N PRO A 427 -37.22 31.18 -5.71
CA PRO A 427 -36.72 32.29 -6.51
C PRO A 427 -35.36 32.01 -7.20
N THR A 428 -35.21 32.48 -8.44
CA THR A 428 -33.98 32.37 -9.26
C THR A 428 -33.50 33.74 -9.77
N GLY A 429 -32.17 33.94 -9.86
CA GLY A 429 -31.54 35.06 -10.56
C GLY A 429 -30.06 35.24 -10.20
N THR A 430 -29.18 35.93 -10.94
CA THR A 430 -29.16 36.45 -12.33
C THR A 430 -27.68 36.64 -12.75
N ALA A 431 -27.37 36.82 -14.05
CA ALA A 431 -25.99 36.90 -14.58
C ALA A 431 -25.52 38.33 -14.97
N LYS A 432 -24.20 38.57 -15.11
CA LYS A 432 -23.64 39.81 -15.74
C LYS A 432 -22.21 39.71 -16.33
N LYS A 433 -22.12 39.99 -17.64
CA LYS A 433 -21.08 40.70 -18.46
C LYS A 433 -19.62 40.89 -17.94
N ALA A 434 -18.62 40.69 -18.83
CA ALA A 434 -17.94 41.76 -19.62
C ALA A 434 -16.70 41.27 -20.43
N ARG A 435 -16.22 42.09 -21.42
CA ARG A 435 -15.19 41.80 -22.44
C ARG A 435 -14.29 43.03 -22.66
N ARG A 436 -12.97 42.88 -22.96
CA ARG A 436 -12.13 43.90 -23.65
C ARG A 436 -10.78 43.34 -24.17
N LEU A 437 -10.13 44.09 -25.08
CA LEU A 437 -9.06 43.71 -26.03
C LEU A 437 -8.02 44.85 -26.15
N ARG A 438 -6.73 44.58 -26.49
CA ARG A 438 -5.77 45.61 -27.00
C ARG A 438 -4.40 45.08 -27.47
N ASP A 439 -3.78 45.86 -28.38
CA ASP A 439 -2.63 45.56 -29.28
C ASP A 439 -2.01 46.93 -29.76
N ALA A 440 -0.90 47.10 -30.51
CA ALA A 440 0.47 46.53 -30.55
C ALA A 440 1.37 47.40 -31.51
N TYR A 441 2.71 47.56 -31.33
CA TYR A 441 3.63 48.28 -32.27
C TYR A 441 5.13 47.83 -32.17
N PRO A 442 6.01 48.06 -33.19
CA PRO A 442 7.39 47.51 -33.33
C PRO A 442 8.58 48.54 -33.37
N PRO A 443 9.87 48.12 -33.48
CA PRO A 443 11.07 48.98 -33.38
C PRO A 443 11.98 49.12 -34.66
N LEU A 444 13.06 49.94 -34.56
CA LEU A 444 14.07 50.30 -35.60
C LEU A 444 15.52 49.78 -35.30
N PRO A 445 16.47 49.76 -36.28
CA PRO A 445 17.80 49.15 -36.15
C PRO A 445 18.98 50.09 -35.73
N LYS A 446 20.19 49.53 -35.54
CA LYS A 446 21.35 50.16 -34.86
C LYS A 446 22.60 50.33 -35.76
N ALA A 447 23.50 51.25 -35.36
CA ALA A 447 24.67 51.69 -36.11
C ALA A 447 26.01 51.08 -35.63
N LEU A 448 26.27 49.79 -35.90
CA LEU A 448 27.49 49.10 -35.44
C LEU A 448 28.54 48.78 -36.54
N ASP A 449 28.19 48.89 -37.83
CA ASP A 449 28.97 48.26 -38.90
C ASP A 449 30.26 49.00 -39.30
N LEU A 450 30.39 50.30 -39.00
CA LEU A 450 31.50 51.13 -39.48
C LEU A 450 32.86 50.88 -38.79
N TYR A 451 32.88 50.28 -37.59
CA TYR A 451 34.13 50.07 -36.84
C TYR A 451 34.92 48.83 -37.30
N ASN A 452 34.23 47.80 -37.82
CA ASN A 452 34.86 46.53 -38.19
C ASN A 452 35.66 46.57 -39.51
N MET A 453 35.46 47.59 -40.35
CA MET A 453 36.12 47.64 -41.66
C MET A 453 37.60 48.04 -41.60
N SER A 454 38.02 48.83 -40.61
CA SER A 454 39.42 49.29 -40.50
C SER A 454 40.38 48.17 -40.10
N LEU A 455 39.98 47.35 -39.12
CA LEU A 455 40.83 46.29 -38.55
C LEU A 455 41.15 45.19 -39.58
N MET A 456 40.23 44.92 -40.50
CA MET A 456 40.43 43.92 -41.55
C MET A 456 41.46 44.34 -42.60
N ALA A 457 41.63 45.63 -42.85
CA ALA A 457 42.59 46.13 -43.84
C ALA A 457 44.04 45.90 -43.41
N GLU A 458 44.34 46.15 -42.13
CA GLU A 458 45.65 45.86 -41.52
C GLU A 458 45.93 44.35 -41.55
N TRP A 459 44.95 43.51 -41.20
CA TRP A 459 45.08 42.06 -41.28
C TRP A 459 45.36 41.56 -42.71
N TYR A 460 44.68 42.07 -43.73
CA TYR A 460 44.96 41.68 -45.12
C TYR A 460 46.37 42.08 -45.57
N ALA A 461 46.92 43.19 -45.08
CA ALA A 461 48.29 43.60 -45.37
C ALA A 461 49.33 42.64 -44.73
N SER A 462 49.14 42.26 -43.46
CA SER A 462 50.01 41.30 -42.75
C SER A 462 50.13 39.93 -43.44
N TRP A 463 49.15 39.56 -44.26
CA TRP A 463 49.05 38.26 -44.95
C TRP A 463 49.10 38.36 -46.48
N GLU A 464 49.38 39.55 -47.04
CA GLU A 464 49.29 39.82 -48.49
C GLU A 464 50.13 38.86 -49.35
N GLY A 465 51.30 38.43 -48.87
CA GLY A 465 52.16 37.48 -49.59
C GLY A 465 51.49 36.11 -49.84
N VAL A 466 50.84 35.54 -48.82
CA VAL A 466 50.12 34.26 -48.93
C VAL A 466 48.83 34.46 -49.72
N LEU A 467 48.12 35.55 -49.47
CA LEU A 467 46.85 35.84 -50.13
C LEU A 467 47.03 36.14 -51.64
N THR A 468 48.12 36.77 -52.04
CA THR A 468 48.42 37.04 -53.46
C THR A 468 48.86 35.77 -54.19
N LEU A 469 49.64 34.89 -53.54
CA LEU A 469 50.12 33.63 -54.13
C LEU A 469 49.01 32.73 -54.67
N HIS A 470 47.87 32.69 -53.98
CA HIS A 470 46.73 31.83 -54.32
C HIS A 470 45.59 32.54 -55.07
N LYS A 471 45.75 33.83 -55.39
CA LYS A 471 44.72 34.68 -56.00
C LYS A 471 44.18 34.11 -57.32
N ASP A 472 45.07 33.79 -58.26
CA ASP A 472 44.65 33.30 -59.57
C ASP A 472 44.03 31.90 -59.49
N GLN A 473 44.46 31.08 -58.52
CA GLN A 473 43.85 29.77 -58.27
C GLN A 473 42.42 29.90 -57.72
N PHE A 474 42.17 30.89 -56.85
CA PHE A 474 40.84 31.13 -56.28
C PHE A 474 39.87 31.70 -57.32
N VAL A 475 40.32 32.68 -58.11
CA VAL A 475 39.49 33.31 -59.15
C VAL A 475 39.07 32.27 -60.20
N ASN A 476 40.02 31.50 -60.74
CA ASN A 476 39.74 30.54 -61.81
C ASN A 476 39.13 29.21 -61.33
N GLY A 477 39.33 28.82 -60.06
CA GLY A 477 39.05 27.47 -59.57
C GLY A 477 37.65 27.24 -59.00
N LYS A 478 36.54 27.54 -59.72
CA LYS A 478 35.15 27.48 -59.20
C LYS A 478 34.84 26.23 -58.34
N ASN A 479 35.21 25.03 -58.79
CA ASN A 479 34.95 23.77 -58.08
C ASN A 479 35.98 23.42 -56.99
N SER A 480 37.08 24.18 -56.86
CA SER A 480 38.18 23.92 -55.93
C SER A 480 38.34 24.98 -54.83
N ARG A 481 37.57 26.07 -54.85
CA ARG A 481 37.65 27.19 -53.88
C ARG A 481 37.62 26.72 -52.42
N HIS A 482 36.75 25.78 -52.04
CA HIS A 482 36.69 25.26 -50.66
C HIS A 482 38.02 24.60 -50.22
N ASN A 483 38.62 23.77 -51.07
CA ASN A 483 39.89 23.10 -50.77
C ASN A 483 41.05 24.09 -50.71
N LEU A 484 41.05 25.08 -51.62
CA LEU A 484 42.04 26.14 -51.63
C LEU A 484 41.95 27.03 -50.38
N LEU A 485 40.75 27.40 -49.92
CA LEU A 485 40.56 28.11 -48.64
C LEU A 485 41.10 27.32 -47.44
N ARG A 486 40.99 25.98 -47.46
CA ARG A 486 41.58 25.11 -46.44
C ARG A 486 43.12 25.10 -46.50
N GLN A 487 43.69 25.06 -47.70
CA GLN A 487 45.14 25.17 -47.90
C GLN A 487 45.67 26.53 -47.39
N ILE A 488 45.06 27.64 -47.80
CA ILE A 488 45.48 29.00 -47.40
C ILE A 488 45.36 29.18 -45.89
N ARG A 489 44.29 28.68 -45.25
CA ARG A 489 44.16 28.65 -43.78
C ARG A 489 45.37 27.95 -43.14
N ASN A 490 45.74 26.77 -43.64
CA ASN A 490 46.83 25.98 -43.08
C ASN A 490 48.19 26.67 -43.28
N GLU A 491 48.44 27.30 -44.42
CA GLU A 491 49.65 28.08 -44.68
C GLU A 491 49.76 29.32 -43.75
N ILE A 492 48.67 30.06 -43.58
CA ILE A 492 48.61 31.20 -42.64
C ILE A 492 48.88 30.74 -41.20
N VAL A 493 48.24 29.65 -40.74
CA VAL A 493 48.45 29.09 -39.40
C VAL A 493 49.88 28.58 -39.21
N ALA A 494 50.48 27.93 -40.21
CA ALA A 494 51.85 27.47 -40.15
C ALA A 494 52.86 28.62 -40.01
N ILE A 495 52.70 29.69 -40.81
CA ILE A 495 53.54 30.88 -40.73
C ILE A 495 53.32 31.63 -39.40
N HIS A 496 52.07 31.73 -38.95
CA HIS A 496 51.69 32.37 -37.68
C HIS A 496 52.43 31.75 -36.48
N HIS A 497 52.48 30.42 -36.40
CA HIS A 497 53.22 29.70 -35.37
C HIS A 497 54.74 29.87 -35.42
N THR A 498 55.30 30.47 -36.48
CA THR A 498 56.75 30.74 -36.63
C THR A 498 57.15 32.21 -36.42
N ARG A 499 56.19 33.12 -36.17
CA ARG A 499 56.49 34.52 -35.85
C ARG A 499 56.87 34.68 -34.37
N GLU A 500 57.83 35.56 -34.10
CA GLU A 500 58.24 35.90 -32.71
C GLU A 500 57.17 36.70 -31.94
N ASP A 501 56.32 37.45 -32.65
CA ASP A 501 55.15 38.15 -32.10
C ASP A 501 53.90 37.85 -32.97
N PRO A 502 53.08 36.85 -32.60
CA PRO A 502 51.97 36.37 -33.42
C PRO A 502 50.68 37.21 -33.24
N GLU A 503 50.35 38.04 -34.23
CA GLU A 503 49.08 38.79 -34.34
C GLU A 503 47.83 37.89 -34.16
N ASP A 504 46.79 38.35 -33.46
CA ASP A 504 45.55 37.58 -33.27
C ASP A 504 44.87 37.20 -34.61
N LEU A 505 44.69 35.89 -34.85
CA LEU A 505 43.99 35.40 -36.03
C LEU A 505 42.45 35.59 -35.88
N PRO A 506 41.75 36.06 -36.92
CA PRO A 506 40.29 36.20 -36.90
C PRO A 506 39.59 34.87 -36.58
N LYS A 507 38.62 34.90 -35.66
CA LYS A 507 37.83 33.72 -35.24
C LYS A 507 37.10 33.02 -36.39
N GLY A 508 36.89 33.71 -37.51
CA GLY A 508 36.38 33.16 -38.77
C GLY A 508 37.41 33.22 -39.90
N LEU A 509 38.65 32.79 -39.66
CA LEU A 509 39.78 32.92 -40.59
C LEU A 509 39.44 32.50 -42.03
N LYS A 510 38.72 31.38 -42.22
CA LYS A 510 38.26 30.93 -43.55
C LYS A 510 37.33 31.96 -44.23
N LYS A 511 36.33 32.48 -43.50
CA LYS A 511 35.42 33.55 -43.97
C LYS A 511 36.17 34.87 -44.23
N ALA A 512 37.24 35.17 -43.48
CA ALA A 512 38.10 36.35 -43.73
C ALA A 512 38.89 36.21 -45.04
N ILE A 513 39.55 35.07 -45.27
CA ILE A 513 40.25 34.75 -46.54
C ILE A 513 39.26 34.79 -47.71
N GLN A 514 38.06 34.23 -47.56
CA GLN A 514 37.02 34.22 -48.59
C GLN A 514 36.51 35.65 -48.91
N ARG A 515 36.32 36.51 -47.90
CA ARG A 515 36.00 37.94 -48.07
C ARG A 515 37.09 38.71 -48.81
N TYR A 516 38.37 38.38 -48.57
CA TYR A 516 39.49 38.97 -49.33
C TYR A 516 39.41 38.66 -50.83
N TYR A 517 39.10 37.42 -51.21
CA TYR A 517 39.03 37.07 -52.64
C TYR A 517 37.74 37.49 -53.32
N LEU A 518 36.65 37.69 -52.57
CA LEU A 518 35.35 38.13 -53.11
C LEU A 518 35.45 39.42 -53.94
N GLN A 519 36.40 40.31 -53.62
CA GLN A 519 36.64 41.56 -54.36
C GLN A 519 37.31 41.36 -55.73
N PHE A 520 37.87 40.17 -56.00
CA PHE A 520 38.54 39.84 -57.26
C PHE A 520 37.69 38.95 -58.20
N LEU A 521 36.52 38.50 -57.76
CA LEU A 521 35.59 37.78 -58.63
C LEU A 521 34.85 38.75 -59.55
N THR A 522 35.18 38.67 -60.84
CA THR A 522 34.55 39.47 -61.90
C THR A 522 33.20 38.91 -62.36
N ASP A 523 32.98 37.61 -62.18
CA ASP A 523 31.70 36.97 -62.53
C ASP A 523 30.63 37.21 -61.45
N ALA A 524 29.43 37.58 -61.88
CA ALA A 524 28.36 38.05 -61.00
C ALA A 524 27.54 36.92 -60.36
N ASP A 525 27.62 35.69 -60.87
CA ASP A 525 27.01 34.51 -60.27
C ASP A 525 27.99 33.88 -59.26
N ASP A 526 29.27 33.72 -59.61
CA ASP A 526 30.34 33.34 -58.67
C ASP A 526 30.37 34.23 -57.42
N ARG A 527 30.28 35.55 -57.61
CA ARG A 527 30.29 36.48 -56.47
C ARG A 527 28.99 36.43 -55.66
N ARG A 528 27.89 35.90 -56.21
CA ARG A 528 26.62 35.66 -55.49
C ARG A 528 26.68 34.35 -54.72
N ASP A 529 27.19 33.29 -55.33
CA ASP A 529 27.42 31.97 -54.71
C ASP A 529 28.29 32.13 -53.44
N GLU A 530 29.42 32.84 -53.57
CA GLU A 530 30.33 33.09 -52.44
C GLU A 530 29.75 34.07 -51.40
N GLN A 531 28.91 35.04 -51.80
CA GLN A 531 28.17 35.89 -50.86
C GLN A 531 27.11 35.11 -50.07
N GLN A 532 26.46 34.12 -50.68
CA GLN A 532 25.49 33.26 -50.02
C GLN A 532 26.17 32.38 -48.97
N ILE A 533 27.32 31.77 -49.28
CA ILE A 533 28.14 31.01 -48.32
C ILE A 533 28.59 31.90 -47.15
N LEU A 534 28.98 33.16 -47.42
CA LEU A 534 29.37 34.10 -46.38
C LEU A 534 28.20 34.59 -45.50
N GLY A 535 26.98 34.62 -46.06
CA GLY A 535 25.76 35.06 -45.39
C GLY A 535 25.03 33.99 -44.57
N ASP A 536 25.37 32.71 -44.78
CA ASP A 536 24.91 31.62 -43.93
C ASP A 536 25.83 31.48 -42.71
N ASP A 537 25.35 31.93 -41.54
CA ASP A 537 26.08 31.78 -40.28
C ASP A 537 25.90 30.39 -39.64
N SER A 538 25.21 29.45 -40.30
CA SER A 538 25.08 28.05 -39.84
C SER A 538 26.37 27.22 -39.98
N GLU A 539 27.30 27.57 -40.89
CA GLU A 539 28.57 26.83 -41.06
C GLU A 539 29.51 26.87 -39.84
N LEU A 540 29.21 27.66 -38.79
CA LEU A 540 29.93 27.59 -37.51
C LEU A 540 29.59 26.35 -36.67
N GLU A 541 28.55 25.58 -37.03
CA GLU A 541 28.19 24.33 -36.33
C GLU A 541 28.86 23.07 -36.93
N GLU A 542 29.42 23.11 -38.15
CA GLU A 542 30.06 21.92 -38.76
C GLU A 542 31.43 21.55 -38.17
N GLU A 543 32.15 22.46 -37.52
CA GLU A 543 33.55 22.23 -37.09
C GLU A 543 33.69 21.29 -35.86
N LEU A 544 32.58 20.69 -35.36
CA LEU A 544 32.58 19.65 -34.32
C LEU A 544 31.79 18.36 -34.65
N GLY A 545 31.38 18.18 -35.92
CA GLY A 545 31.38 16.87 -36.58
C GLY A 545 30.76 15.62 -35.90
N MET A 546 29.64 15.73 -35.18
CA MET A 546 28.78 14.57 -34.87
C MET A 546 27.38 14.82 -35.39
N SER A 547 26.80 13.86 -36.10
CA SER A 547 25.40 13.94 -36.53
C SER A 547 24.47 13.96 -35.31
N PRO A 548 23.25 14.53 -35.42
CA PRO A 548 22.26 14.46 -34.36
C PRO A 548 21.94 13.02 -33.93
N GLU A 549 22.00 12.08 -34.88
CA GLU A 549 21.74 10.65 -34.68
C GLU A 549 22.85 9.98 -33.86
N ASP A 550 24.12 10.24 -34.18
CA ASP A 550 25.27 9.77 -33.39
C ASP A 550 25.29 10.39 -31.99
N ARG A 551 24.96 11.68 -31.88
CA ARG A 551 24.84 12.39 -30.61
C ARG A 551 23.74 11.79 -29.74
N GLU A 552 22.58 11.47 -30.32
CA GLU A 552 21.50 10.79 -29.62
C GLU A 552 21.92 9.40 -29.11
N LEU A 553 22.53 8.59 -29.98
CA LEU A 553 23.00 7.24 -29.63
C LEU A 553 24.03 7.27 -28.50
N ALA A 554 24.96 8.23 -28.51
CA ALA A 554 25.94 8.43 -27.45
C ALA A 554 25.32 8.97 -26.14
N ALA A 555 24.29 9.81 -26.24
CA ALA A 555 23.60 10.43 -25.11
C ALA A 555 22.57 9.51 -24.42
N CYS A 556 22.06 8.49 -25.14
CA CYS A 556 20.94 7.64 -24.73
C CYS A 556 21.15 7.01 -23.33
N PRO A 557 20.31 7.33 -22.32
CA PRO A 557 20.50 6.86 -20.95
C PRO A 557 20.42 5.34 -20.80
N LYS A 558 21.54 4.71 -20.42
CA LYS A 558 21.56 3.28 -20.07
C LYS A 558 20.85 2.95 -18.74
N ASP A 559 20.56 3.95 -17.89
CA ASP A 559 19.80 3.74 -16.66
C ASP A 559 18.30 4.01 -16.85
N THR A 560 17.53 2.92 -16.96
CA THR A 560 16.08 2.84 -16.71
C THR A 560 15.48 3.68 -15.58
N GLY A 561 16.23 3.98 -14.51
CA GLY A 561 15.78 4.85 -13.42
C GLY A 561 15.41 6.24 -13.92
N PHE A 562 16.03 6.66 -15.02
CA PHE A 562 15.75 7.88 -15.77
C PHE A 562 14.33 7.87 -16.36
N TYR A 563 13.92 6.76 -16.98
CA TYR A 563 12.62 6.58 -17.65
C TYR A 563 11.45 6.24 -16.72
N LYS A 564 11.61 6.41 -15.40
CA LYS A 564 10.52 6.20 -14.40
C LYS A 564 9.43 7.26 -14.45
N LYS A 565 9.70 8.35 -15.16
CA LYS A 565 8.81 9.49 -15.38
C LYS A 565 8.95 9.88 -16.84
N GLU A 566 7.92 10.52 -17.36
CA GLU A 566 7.99 11.22 -18.63
C GLU A 566 9.13 12.25 -18.59
N LEU A 567 10.07 12.10 -19.51
CA LEU A 567 11.22 12.97 -19.65
C LEU A 567 10.76 14.31 -20.21
N ASN A 568 11.18 15.40 -19.58
CA ASN A 568 10.98 16.73 -20.13
C ASN A 568 12.20 17.15 -20.98
N ALA A 569 12.05 18.24 -21.74
CA ALA A 569 13.11 18.77 -22.60
C ALA A 569 14.41 19.07 -21.83
N TRP A 570 14.33 19.49 -20.57
CA TRP A 570 15.51 19.75 -19.74
C TRP A 570 16.29 18.45 -19.44
N ASP A 571 15.61 17.38 -19.03
CA ASP A 571 16.26 16.09 -18.73
C ASP A 571 17.00 15.55 -19.97
N VAL A 572 16.41 15.71 -21.16
CA VAL A 572 16.94 15.27 -22.45
C VAL A 572 18.13 16.14 -22.90
N ALA A 573 18.03 17.47 -22.79
CA ALA A 573 19.12 18.38 -23.10
C ALA A 573 20.36 18.15 -22.21
N GLN A 574 20.16 17.84 -20.92
CA GLN A 574 21.26 17.47 -20.00
C GLN A 574 22.03 16.21 -20.43
N LYS A 575 21.51 15.43 -21.38
CA LYS A 575 22.14 14.22 -21.93
C LYS A 575 22.77 14.50 -23.29
N LEU A 576 22.01 15.03 -24.24
CA LEU A 576 22.48 15.37 -25.59
C LEU A 576 23.65 16.34 -25.56
N PHE A 577 23.50 17.46 -24.85
CA PHE A 577 24.40 18.60 -24.93
C PHE A 577 25.30 18.74 -23.70
N LYS A 578 25.69 17.60 -23.11
CA LYS A 578 26.45 17.58 -21.87
C LYS A 578 27.80 18.30 -22.01
N GLN A 579 28.47 18.18 -23.17
CA GLN A 579 29.80 18.76 -23.37
C GLN A 579 29.72 20.28 -23.49
N GLU A 580 28.72 20.77 -24.22
CA GLU A 580 28.38 22.16 -24.47
C GLU A 580 27.96 22.85 -23.19
N MET A 581 27.11 22.19 -22.38
CA MET A 581 26.72 22.66 -21.04
C MET A 581 27.90 22.70 -20.07
N ASP A 582 28.79 21.70 -20.07
CA ASP A 582 29.97 21.69 -19.21
C ASP A 582 31.04 22.69 -19.68
N ASN A 583 31.14 22.98 -20.99
CA ASN A 583 32.02 24.03 -21.53
C ASN A 583 31.48 25.44 -21.22
N TYR A 584 30.18 25.67 -21.39
CA TYR A 584 29.53 26.91 -20.97
C TYR A 584 29.67 27.15 -19.46
N ASP A 585 29.52 26.10 -18.63
CA ASP A 585 29.76 26.20 -17.18
C ASP A 585 31.20 26.63 -16.87
N LYS A 586 32.21 26.02 -17.51
CA LYS A 586 33.62 26.43 -17.38
C LYS A 586 33.84 27.89 -17.75
N GLU A 587 33.31 28.35 -18.88
CA GLU A 587 33.44 29.75 -19.31
C GLU A 587 32.79 30.73 -18.31
N GLN A 588 31.57 30.44 -17.85
CA GLN A 588 30.86 31.30 -16.91
C GLN A 588 31.53 31.30 -15.52
N GLN A 589 32.15 30.19 -15.14
CA GLN A 589 32.99 30.07 -13.95
C GLN A 589 34.28 30.88 -14.07
N GLN A 590 34.98 30.80 -15.21
CA GLN A 590 36.17 31.61 -15.51
C GLN A 590 35.85 33.11 -15.51
N LYS A 591 34.75 33.54 -16.15
CA LYS A 591 34.25 34.93 -16.15
C LYS A 591 33.93 35.46 -14.74
N LYS A 592 33.65 34.58 -13.77
CA LYS A 592 33.38 34.92 -12.36
C LYS A 592 34.60 34.78 -11.45
N GLY A 593 35.75 34.34 -11.97
CA GLY A 593 36.94 34.05 -11.16
C GLY A 593 36.77 32.90 -10.17
N VAL A 594 35.83 31.97 -10.41
CA VAL A 594 35.52 30.85 -9.52
C VAL A 594 35.67 29.54 -10.28
N GLN A 595 36.70 28.75 -9.98
CA GLN A 595 36.97 27.49 -10.69
C GLN A 595 36.30 26.27 -10.02
N HIS A 596 35.72 25.38 -10.82
CA HIS A 596 35.10 24.08 -10.44
C HIS A 596 34.03 24.12 -9.33
N SER A 597 33.28 25.21 -9.20
CA SER A 597 32.29 25.35 -8.12
C SER A 597 30.92 24.76 -8.47
N ILE A 598 30.65 23.58 -7.89
CA ILE A 598 29.39 22.81 -8.00
C ILE A 598 28.15 23.69 -7.76
N LYS A 599 28.25 24.70 -6.88
CA LYS A 599 27.14 25.62 -6.53
C LYS A 599 26.56 26.36 -7.75
N TYR A 600 27.37 26.64 -8.77
CA TYR A 600 26.94 27.41 -9.94
C TYR A 600 26.50 26.55 -11.13
N ARG A 601 26.96 25.29 -11.23
CA ARG A 601 26.75 24.41 -12.39
C ARG A 601 25.28 24.28 -12.79
N THR A 602 24.38 24.02 -11.85
CA THR A 602 22.92 23.93 -12.14
C THR A 602 22.33 25.26 -12.63
N GLY A 603 22.88 26.40 -12.18
CA GLY A 603 22.46 27.73 -12.62
C GLY A 603 22.93 28.03 -14.05
N HIS A 604 24.20 27.79 -14.34
CA HIS A 604 24.76 27.97 -15.69
C HIS A 604 24.14 27.01 -16.70
N ALA A 605 23.94 25.74 -16.32
CA ALA A 605 23.22 24.76 -17.12
C ALA A 605 21.80 25.25 -17.52
N ARG A 606 21.05 25.86 -16.59
CA ARG A 606 19.73 26.46 -16.88
C ARG A 606 19.81 27.71 -17.76
N GLN A 607 20.85 28.52 -17.59
CA GLN A 607 21.09 29.68 -18.46
C GLN A 607 21.37 29.22 -19.90
N TRP A 608 22.25 28.24 -20.08
CA TRP A 608 22.55 27.62 -21.38
C TRP A 608 21.29 27.06 -22.05
N PHE A 609 20.50 26.25 -21.32
CA PHE A 609 19.25 25.67 -21.82
C PHE A 609 18.24 26.73 -22.28
N ASN A 610 18.08 27.81 -21.50
CA ASN A 610 17.22 28.93 -21.87
C ASN A 610 17.76 29.77 -23.06
N SER A 611 19.03 29.59 -23.43
CA SER A 611 19.67 30.24 -24.58
C SER A 611 19.94 29.28 -25.76
N MET A 612 19.39 28.07 -25.75
CA MET A 612 19.51 27.14 -26.88
C MET A 612 18.92 27.73 -28.15
N THR A 613 19.57 27.46 -29.29
CA THR A 613 19.05 27.77 -30.64
C THR A 613 17.74 27.02 -30.89
N SER A 614 16.93 27.51 -31.83
CA SER A 614 15.71 26.81 -32.26
C SER A 614 15.99 25.42 -32.82
N ALA A 615 17.14 25.21 -33.47
CA ALA A 615 17.60 23.91 -33.93
C ALA A 615 17.84 22.94 -32.77
N HIS A 616 18.64 23.33 -31.77
CA HIS A 616 18.86 22.51 -30.56
C HIS A 616 17.56 22.26 -29.78
N GLN A 617 16.67 23.25 -29.67
CA GLN A 617 15.35 23.05 -29.05
C GLN A 617 14.56 21.97 -29.79
N LYS A 618 14.49 22.04 -31.13
CA LYS A 618 13.80 21.05 -31.96
C LYS A 618 14.39 19.64 -31.81
N GLU A 619 15.72 19.51 -31.84
CA GLU A 619 16.42 18.24 -31.63
C GLU A 619 16.09 17.63 -30.25
N VAL A 620 16.09 18.45 -29.20
CA VAL A 620 15.69 18.04 -27.84
C VAL A 620 14.24 17.55 -27.80
N GLU A 621 13.32 18.18 -28.53
CA GLU A 621 11.91 17.76 -28.56
C GLU A 621 11.71 16.45 -29.35
N GLU A 622 12.35 16.30 -30.50
CA GLU A 622 12.30 15.07 -31.30
C GLU A 622 12.89 13.87 -30.54
N VAL A 623 14.04 14.05 -29.88
CA VAL A 623 14.67 13.02 -29.04
C VAL A 623 13.85 12.74 -27.78
N ARG A 624 13.24 13.75 -27.15
CA ARG A 624 12.30 13.56 -26.02
C ARG A 624 11.14 12.67 -26.41
N ASP A 625 10.50 12.95 -27.54
CA ASP A 625 9.31 12.24 -28.01
C ASP A 625 9.62 10.83 -28.54
N LYS A 626 10.89 10.57 -28.87
CA LYS A 626 11.45 9.25 -29.15
C LYS A 626 11.75 8.49 -27.85
N TRP A 627 12.53 9.06 -26.92
CA TRP A 627 12.89 8.40 -25.66
C TRP A 627 11.70 8.14 -24.72
N ASN A 628 10.67 8.98 -24.74
CA ASN A 628 9.43 8.72 -23.99
C ASN A 628 8.56 7.61 -24.62
N ARG A 629 8.66 7.41 -25.94
CA ARG A 629 7.90 6.41 -26.70
C ARG A 629 8.56 5.04 -26.64
N ASP A 630 9.86 5.01 -26.90
CA ASP A 630 10.66 3.77 -26.98
C ASP A 630 11.08 3.30 -25.58
N GLY A 631 11.17 4.24 -24.62
CA GLY A 631 11.58 3.98 -23.26
C GLY A 631 13.07 3.64 -23.13
N ALA A 632 13.42 2.96 -22.05
CA ALA A 632 14.78 2.48 -21.87
C ALA A 632 15.07 1.30 -22.82
N PRO A 633 16.30 1.16 -23.34
CA PRO A 633 16.70 -0.01 -24.13
C PRO A 633 16.37 -1.34 -23.44
N ALA A 634 16.03 -2.38 -24.22
CA ALA A 634 15.54 -3.64 -23.67
C ALA A 634 16.52 -4.33 -22.69
N GLU A 635 17.83 -4.28 -22.97
CA GLU A 635 18.87 -4.72 -22.03
C GLU A 635 18.84 -3.95 -20.71
N SER A 636 18.76 -2.61 -20.79
CA SER A 636 18.65 -1.74 -19.62
C SER A 636 17.40 -2.11 -18.80
N GLN A 637 16.26 -2.36 -19.46
CA GLN A 637 15.04 -2.83 -18.80
C GLN A 637 15.26 -4.17 -18.08
N ALA A 638 15.92 -5.14 -18.71
CA ALA A 638 16.23 -6.43 -18.10
C ALA A 638 17.17 -6.27 -16.89
N MET A 639 18.24 -5.50 -17.02
CA MET A 639 19.18 -5.15 -15.95
C MET A 639 18.49 -4.47 -14.77
N TYR A 640 17.58 -3.53 -15.02
CA TYR A 640 16.81 -2.86 -13.98
C TYR A 640 15.84 -3.78 -13.28
N ARG A 641 15.08 -4.58 -14.05
CA ARG A 641 14.19 -5.59 -13.51
C ARG A 641 15.00 -6.51 -12.60
N LYS A 642 16.11 -7.10 -13.07
CA LYS A 642 17.04 -7.92 -12.25
C LYS A 642 17.50 -7.20 -10.97
N LYS A 643 18.02 -5.97 -11.07
CA LYS A 643 18.53 -5.18 -9.93
C LYS A 643 17.45 -4.75 -8.92
N ASN A 644 16.23 -4.48 -9.38
CA ASN A 644 15.15 -3.91 -8.55
C ASN A 644 14.05 -4.91 -8.22
N LEU A 645 14.02 -6.10 -8.82
CA LEU A 645 13.01 -7.14 -8.56
C LEU A 645 12.91 -7.43 -7.07
N LYS A 646 14.06 -7.57 -6.39
CA LYS A 646 14.09 -7.73 -4.93
C LYS A 646 13.34 -6.60 -4.22
N LYS A 647 13.56 -5.35 -4.59
CA LYS A 647 12.88 -4.20 -3.98
C LYS A 647 11.39 -4.15 -4.34
N VAL A 648 11.03 -4.28 -5.61
CA VAL A 648 9.63 -4.23 -6.07
C VAL A 648 8.78 -5.31 -5.38
N LEU A 649 9.34 -6.52 -5.20
CA LEU A 649 8.68 -7.59 -4.48
C LEU A 649 8.60 -7.34 -2.96
N ASP A 650 9.61 -6.70 -2.34
CA ASP A 650 9.49 -6.25 -0.94
C ASP A 650 8.37 -5.21 -0.82
N ASP A 651 8.41 -4.16 -1.64
CA ASP A 651 7.47 -3.03 -1.64
C ASP A 651 6.02 -3.53 -1.87
N PHE A 652 5.81 -4.45 -2.83
CA PHE A 652 4.51 -5.09 -3.06
C PHE A 652 4.06 -5.96 -1.88
N THR A 653 4.95 -6.82 -1.35
CA THR A 653 4.62 -7.66 -0.17
C THR A 653 4.28 -6.79 1.03
N GLU A 654 5.01 -5.70 1.24
CA GLU A 654 4.81 -4.73 2.32
C GLU A 654 3.51 -3.95 2.14
N GLN A 655 3.20 -3.50 0.92
CA GLN A 655 1.94 -2.85 0.59
C GLN A 655 0.76 -3.79 0.88
N MET A 656 0.77 -5.00 0.36
CA MET A 656 -0.30 -5.99 0.54
C MET A 656 -0.46 -6.44 2.00
N CYS A 657 0.65 -6.60 2.73
CA CYS A 657 0.63 -6.80 4.19
C CYS A 657 -0.03 -5.61 4.93
N ARG A 658 0.21 -4.37 4.49
CA ARG A 658 -0.35 -3.15 5.12
C ARG A 658 -1.81 -2.90 4.75
N THR A 659 -2.20 -3.15 3.51
CA THR A 659 -3.55 -2.83 3.00
C THR A 659 -4.56 -3.94 3.29
N MET A 660 -4.13 -5.21 3.30
CA MET A 660 -5.04 -6.36 3.42
C MET A 660 -4.68 -7.33 4.55
N GLY A 661 -3.58 -7.11 5.29
CA GLY A 661 -3.11 -8.03 6.33
C GLY A 661 -2.55 -9.36 5.80
N CYS A 662 -2.60 -9.60 4.49
CA CYS A 662 -2.23 -10.87 3.87
C CYS A 662 -0.71 -11.13 3.96
N ARG A 663 -0.34 -12.35 4.33
CA ARG A 663 1.02 -12.87 4.18
C ARG A 663 1.13 -13.52 2.80
N LEU A 664 1.93 -12.92 1.92
CA LEU A 664 2.21 -13.47 0.59
C LEU A 664 3.37 -14.46 0.63
N MET A 665 3.17 -15.60 -0.04
CA MET A 665 4.25 -16.36 -0.64
C MET A 665 4.20 -16.07 -2.15
N MET A 666 5.30 -15.63 -2.74
CA MET A 666 5.39 -15.39 -4.17
C MET A 666 6.44 -16.29 -4.78
N LEU A 667 6.05 -17.02 -5.83
CA LEU A 667 6.97 -17.61 -6.80
C LEU A 667 7.25 -16.54 -7.84
N VAL A 668 8.53 -16.17 -8.00
CA VAL A 668 8.92 -15.16 -8.98
C VAL A 668 10.03 -15.70 -9.85
N SER A 669 9.75 -15.77 -11.14
CA SER A 669 10.68 -16.18 -12.18
C SER A 669 11.11 -14.95 -13.00
N HIS A 670 12.39 -14.88 -13.35
CA HIS A 670 12.89 -13.92 -14.34
C HIS A 670 13.96 -14.58 -15.20
N LYS A 671 13.98 -14.23 -16.49
CA LYS A 671 14.95 -14.74 -17.46
C LYS A 671 16.33 -14.14 -17.15
N LYS A 672 17.34 -14.98 -16.91
CA LYS A 672 18.66 -14.53 -16.41
C LYS A 672 19.52 -13.88 -17.52
N ASN A 673 19.45 -14.42 -18.74
CA ASN A 673 20.11 -14.01 -20.00
C ASN A 673 19.19 -14.32 -21.22
N ALA A 674 19.66 -14.12 -22.47
CA ALA A 674 18.96 -14.59 -23.67
C ALA A 674 18.70 -16.12 -23.65
N ASP A 675 19.63 -16.87 -23.05
CA ASP A 675 19.60 -18.34 -22.94
C ASP A 675 18.82 -18.81 -21.70
N GLN A 676 17.49 -18.80 -21.86
CA GLN A 676 16.43 -19.61 -21.23
C GLN A 676 16.40 -19.95 -19.72
N THR A 677 17.41 -19.65 -18.91
CA THR A 677 17.41 -19.96 -17.48
C THR A 677 16.50 -19.00 -16.70
N LEU A 678 15.43 -19.52 -16.10
CA LEU A 678 14.60 -18.80 -15.12
C LEU A 678 15.06 -19.15 -13.71
N SER A 679 15.46 -18.15 -12.91
CA SER A 679 15.62 -18.39 -11.46
C SER A 679 14.27 -18.21 -10.77
N VAL A 680 13.77 -19.25 -10.11
CA VAL A 680 12.63 -19.13 -9.18
C VAL A 680 13.17 -18.83 -7.78
N LYS A 681 12.59 -17.85 -7.10
CA LYS A 681 12.85 -17.61 -5.67
C LYS A 681 11.54 -17.57 -4.90
N ILE A 682 11.38 -18.48 -3.93
CA ILE A 682 10.32 -18.40 -2.93
C ILE A 682 10.65 -17.24 -2.00
N ARG A 683 9.75 -16.25 -1.90
CA ARG A 683 9.93 -15.16 -0.93
C ARG A 683 9.02 -15.32 0.29
N ASN A 684 9.62 -15.50 1.46
CA ASN A 684 8.92 -15.55 2.73
C ASN A 684 9.41 -14.44 3.68
N ARG A 685 8.50 -13.54 4.10
CA ARG A 685 8.82 -12.43 5.01
C ARG A 685 9.24 -12.90 6.41
N LEU A 686 8.85 -14.12 6.83
CA LEU A 686 9.13 -14.62 8.18
C LEU A 686 10.64 -14.70 8.45
N ALA A 687 11.42 -15.19 7.48
CA ALA A 687 12.89 -15.28 7.59
C ALA A 687 13.54 -13.89 7.77
N ARG A 688 13.07 -12.88 7.03
CA ARG A 688 13.60 -11.51 7.13
C ARG A 688 13.26 -10.85 8.47
N VAL A 689 12.05 -11.06 9.00
CA VAL A 689 11.65 -10.54 10.31
C VAL A 689 12.42 -11.25 11.44
N LEU A 690 12.68 -12.55 11.31
CA LEU A 690 13.53 -13.30 12.24
C LEU A 690 14.98 -12.82 12.19
N GLU A 691 15.56 -12.58 11.01
CA GLU A 691 16.91 -12.02 10.88
C GLU A 691 16.98 -10.55 11.35
N GLU A 692 16.00 -9.71 11.06
CA GLU A 692 15.93 -8.33 11.59
C GLU A 692 15.84 -8.35 13.13
N ALA A 693 15.05 -9.26 13.71
CA ALA A 693 14.97 -9.45 15.16
C ALA A 693 16.27 -10.00 15.77
N LYS A 694 16.91 -10.98 15.11
CA LYS A 694 18.21 -11.56 15.51
C LYS A 694 19.32 -10.52 15.46
N ASN A 695 19.40 -9.71 14.41
CA ASN A 695 20.37 -8.62 14.28
C ASN A 695 20.09 -7.45 15.24
N GLY A 696 18.82 -7.15 15.52
CA GLY A 696 18.43 -6.23 16.60
C GLY A 696 18.87 -6.73 17.97
N CYS A 697 18.63 -8.01 18.27
CA CYS A 697 19.02 -8.65 19.51
C CYS A 697 20.56 -8.72 19.66
N LEU A 698 21.29 -9.05 18.59
CA LEU A 698 22.76 -9.01 18.54
C LEU A 698 23.33 -7.61 18.82
N LYS A 699 22.69 -6.53 18.34
CA LYS A 699 23.10 -5.16 18.68
C LYS A 699 22.89 -4.86 20.18
N VAL A 700 21.82 -5.36 20.79
CA VAL A 700 21.59 -5.24 22.24
C VAL A 700 22.62 -6.05 23.05
N LEU A 701 22.91 -7.29 22.63
CA LEU A 701 23.90 -8.17 23.28
C LEU A 701 25.33 -7.63 23.18
N LYS A 702 25.67 -6.95 22.07
CA LYS A 702 26.96 -6.23 21.93
C LYS A 702 27.12 -5.08 22.93
N ASN A 703 26.03 -4.55 23.51
CA ASN A 703 26.09 -3.48 24.51
C ASN A 703 26.01 -3.99 25.96
N MET A 704 25.88 -5.30 26.21
CA MET A 704 25.87 -5.86 27.57
C MET A 704 27.27 -6.07 28.16
N PRO A 705 27.43 -5.96 29.50
CA PRO A 705 28.68 -6.30 30.19
C PRO A 705 29.15 -7.73 29.93
N SER A 706 30.47 -7.94 29.94
CA SER A 706 31.12 -9.21 29.58
C SER A 706 30.58 -10.43 30.35
N GLY A 707 30.29 -10.27 31.65
CA GLY A 707 29.74 -11.35 32.49
C GLY A 707 28.33 -11.83 32.11
N GLN A 708 27.52 -11.01 31.42
CA GLN A 708 26.17 -11.39 30.97
C GLN A 708 26.13 -11.92 29.54
N ARG A 709 27.19 -11.70 28.74
CA ARG A 709 27.26 -12.20 27.36
C ARG A 709 27.29 -13.73 27.27
N LEU A 710 28.12 -14.42 28.06
CA LEU A 710 28.33 -15.87 27.90
C LEU A 710 27.05 -16.70 28.05
N ASN A 711 26.23 -16.41 29.07
CA ASN A 711 24.99 -17.16 29.31
C ASN A 711 23.91 -16.85 28.26
N SER A 712 23.87 -15.62 27.76
CA SER A 712 22.92 -15.20 26.72
C SER A 712 23.29 -15.75 25.34
N PHE A 713 24.57 -15.93 25.05
CA PHE A 713 25.06 -16.48 23.78
C PHE A 713 24.79 -17.99 23.65
N ARG A 714 25.01 -18.77 24.71
CA ARG A 714 24.69 -20.21 24.74
C ARG A 714 23.21 -20.48 24.44
N LEU A 715 22.30 -19.76 25.11
CA LEU A 715 20.85 -19.94 24.93
C LEU A 715 20.31 -19.60 23.52
N LEU A 716 21.11 -18.89 22.72
CA LEU A 716 20.80 -18.53 21.33
C LEU A 716 21.41 -19.52 20.33
N ASN A 717 22.61 -20.04 20.60
CA ASN A 717 23.25 -21.05 19.75
C ASN A 717 22.51 -22.40 19.81
N ASP A 718 22.08 -22.84 21.01
CA ASP A 718 21.38 -24.12 21.22
C ASP A 718 19.97 -24.19 20.59
N ARG A 719 19.56 -23.17 19.82
CA ARG A 719 18.28 -23.09 19.10
C ARG A 719 18.42 -22.94 17.58
N VAL A 720 19.63 -22.83 17.04
CA VAL A 720 19.90 -22.79 15.61
C VAL A 720 21.11 -23.68 15.34
N SER A 721 20.85 -24.96 15.10
CA SER A 721 21.87 -25.96 14.79
C SER A 721 21.34 -26.97 13.78
N ASP A 722 21.08 -26.46 12.57
CA ASP A 722 21.21 -27.24 11.34
C ASP A 722 22.31 -26.57 10.51
N PRO A 723 23.33 -27.30 10.02
CA PRO A 723 24.37 -26.73 9.19
C PRO A 723 23.84 -26.50 7.78
N ILE A 724 23.57 -25.25 7.45
CA ILE A 724 23.50 -24.83 6.05
C ILE A 724 24.94 -24.60 5.60
N ASN A 725 25.44 -25.45 4.71
CA ASN A 725 26.71 -25.22 4.02
C ASN A 725 26.51 -24.09 3.01
N ASP A 726 26.84 -22.86 3.40
CA ASP A 726 27.02 -21.74 2.47
C ASP A 726 28.46 -21.80 1.88
N ASP A 727 28.73 -22.85 1.09
CA ASP A 727 29.86 -22.91 0.15
C ASP A 727 29.31 -22.60 -1.26
N ASP A 728 29.11 -21.32 -1.56
CA ASP A 728 28.93 -20.83 -2.94
C ASP A 728 29.98 -19.74 -3.17
N ASP A 729 30.97 -20.09 -4.00
CA ASP A 729 32.21 -19.37 -4.26
C ASP A 729 31.99 -18.32 -5.36
N ASP A 730 32.23 -17.03 -5.06
CA ASP A 730 32.19 -15.93 -6.04
C ASP A 730 33.48 -15.93 -6.91
N SER A 731 33.72 -17.01 -7.65
CA SER A 731 34.80 -17.12 -8.65
C SER A 731 34.24 -17.29 -10.08
N ASP A 732 34.20 -16.18 -10.82
CA ASP A 732 33.92 -16.15 -12.26
C ASP A 732 35.16 -16.68 -13.03
N GLU A 733 35.18 -17.97 -13.40
CA GLU A 733 36.02 -18.48 -14.49
C GLU A 733 35.18 -18.91 -15.70
N GLU A 734 35.48 -18.32 -16.85
CA GLU A 734 34.84 -18.62 -18.13
C GLU A 734 35.36 -19.96 -18.69
N THR A 735 34.46 -20.91 -18.92
CA THR A 735 34.71 -21.98 -19.90
C THR A 735 33.56 -22.11 -20.89
N ASN A 736 33.94 -22.30 -22.16
CA ASN A 736 33.11 -22.25 -23.34
C ASN A 736 32.72 -23.67 -23.83
N ASP A 737 31.89 -23.71 -24.87
CA ASP A 737 31.54 -24.85 -25.75
C ASP A 737 30.44 -25.83 -25.28
N GLY A 738 29.60 -26.24 -26.25
CA GLY A 738 28.58 -27.28 -26.09
C GLY A 738 27.19 -26.95 -26.64
N LYS A 739 27.06 -26.65 -27.94
CA LYS A 739 25.74 -26.51 -28.58
C LYS A 739 25.12 -27.88 -28.88
N ASP A 740 23.97 -28.16 -28.27
CA ASP A 740 22.97 -29.08 -28.83
C ASP A 740 21.63 -28.34 -28.96
N ALA A 741 20.98 -28.47 -30.13
CA ALA A 741 19.80 -27.69 -30.47
C ALA A 741 18.49 -28.40 -30.08
N MET A 742 17.60 -27.70 -29.38
CA MET A 742 16.20 -28.10 -29.16
C MET A 742 15.28 -26.85 -29.14
N PRO A 743 13.96 -27.02 -29.34
CA PRO A 743 13.26 -26.24 -30.35
C PRO A 743 12.69 -24.89 -29.89
N GLU A 744 12.33 -24.14 -30.93
CA GLU A 744 11.68 -22.84 -30.94
C GLU A 744 10.35 -22.81 -30.15
N VAL A 745 10.11 -21.72 -29.42
CA VAL A 745 8.87 -21.48 -28.66
C VAL A 745 7.99 -20.51 -29.45
N ILE A 746 6.78 -20.96 -29.78
CA ILE A 746 5.79 -20.17 -30.52
C ILE A 746 5.35 -18.97 -29.67
N LEU A 747 5.56 -17.77 -30.21
CA LEU A 747 5.03 -16.50 -29.70
C LEU A 747 3.67 -16.22 -30.36
N ASP A 748 2.86 -15.32 -29.78
CA ASP A 748 1.71 -14.79 -30.50
C ASP A 748 2.12 -13.78 -31.60
N ASN A 749 1.17 -13.36 -32.42
CA ASN A 749 1.39 -12.46 -33.58
C ASN A 749 1.95 -11.07 -33.21
N HIS A 750 2.22 -10.81 -31.92
CA HIS A 750 2.81 -9.57 -31.41
C HIS A 750 4.11 -9.81 -30.62
N GLY A 751 4.63 -11.04 -30.59
CA GLY A 751 5.92 -11.37 -29.98
C GLY A 751 5.91 -11.45 -28.45
N TYR A 752 4.74 -11.48 -27.82
CA TYR A 752 4.64 -11.50 -26.36
C TYR A 752 4.50 -12.92 -25.79
N ALA A 753 5.23 -13.18 -24.70
CA ALA A 753 4.93 -14.31 -23.83
C ALA A 753 3.74 -13.96 -22.93
N LYS A 754 2.60 -14.63 -23.11
CA LYS A 754 1.41 -14.44 -22.26
C LYS A 754 1.66 -14.93 -20.83
N LEU A 755 1.48 -14.03 -19.87
CA LEU A 755 1.45 -14.29 -18.42
C LEU A 755 0.16 -13.69 -17.85
N PRO A 756 -0.57 -14.42 -16.98
CA PRO A 756 -1.36 -13.74 -15.96
C PRO A 756 -1.42 -14.39 -14.54
N SER A 757 -1.34 -13.50 -13.54
CA SER A 757 -2.03 -13.50 -12.23
C SER A 757 -2.01 -14.68 -11.24
N GLN A 758 -1.12 -14.56 -10.25
CA GLN A 758 -1.30 -14.61 -8.77
C GLN A 758 -2.11 -15.73 -8.05
N VAL A 759 -1.57 -16.20 -6.92
CA VAL A 759 -2.14 -17.24 -6.02
C VAL A 759 -1.96 -16.82 -4.55
N PHE A 760 -2.95 -17.13 -3.68
CA PHE A 760 -2.87 -16.95 -2.23
C PHE A 760 -3.19 -18.25 -1.47
N THR A 761 -2.47 -18.52 -0.38
CA THR A 761 -2.77 -19.63 0.55
C THR A 761 -3.04 -19.09 1.96
N GLY A 762 -4.28 -19.21 2.45
CA GLY A 762 -4.75 -18.65 3.71
C GLY A 762 -4.29 -19.36 5.01
N SER A 763 -3.04 -19.80 5.08
CA SER A 763 -2.49 -20.56 6.22
C SER A 763 -1.37 -19.81 6.96
N MET A 764 -1.36 -19.90 8.30
CA MET A 764 -0.23 -19.44 9.12
C MET A 764 0.88 -20.48 9.30
N LYS A 765 0.68 -21.72 8.83
CA LYS A 765 1.71 -22.78 8.83
C LYS A 765 2.42 -22.84 7.48
N PRO A 766 3.76 -23.03 7.44
CA PRO A 766 4.47 -23.24 6.18
C PRO A 766 3.95 -24.50 5.47
N VAL A 767 3.92 -24.45 4.13
CA VAL A 767 3.66 -25.62 3.30
C VAL A 767 4.82 -26.61 3.48
N PRO A 768 4.57 -27.88 3.85
CA PRO A 768 5.63 -28.86 4.11
C PRO A 768 6.15 -29.43 2.79
N TRP A 769 6.86 -28.61 2.02
CA TRP A 769 7.33 -28.98 0.67
C TRP A 769 8.14 -30.27 0.64
N LEU A 770 8.94 -30.56 1.66
CA LEU A 770 9.66 -31.84 1.79
C LEU A 770 8.72 -33.04 1.87
N SER A 771 7.62 -32.95 2.63
CA SER A 771 6.62 -34.03 2.72
C SER A 771 5.79 -34.18 1.44
N ILE A 772 5.48 -33.06 0.78
CA ILE A 772 4.79 -33.06 -0.51
C ILE A 772 5.71 -33.59 -1.62
N ALA A 773 7.02 -33.33 -1.56
CA ALA A 773 7.99 -33.87 -2.51
C ALA A 773 8.26 -35.36 -2.30
N SER A 774 8.28 -35.85 -1.05
CA SER A 774 8.47 -37.27 -0.76
C SER A 774 7.27 -38.13 -1.15
N GLU A 775 6.05 -37.64 -0.87
CA GLU A 775 4.80 -38.39 -1.11
C GLU A 775 3.73 -37.50 -1.76
N PRO A 776 3.91 -37.02 -3.01
CA PRO A 776 3.02 -36.03 -3.60
C PRO A 776 1.58 -36.48 -3.72
N LEU A 777 1.34 -37.75 -4.08
CA LEU A 777 0.00 -38.33 -4.18
C LEU A 777 -0.68 -38.55 -2.82
N LEU A 778 0.07 -38.49 -1.71
CA LEU A 778 -0.55 -38.44 -0.39
C LEU A 778 -1.17 -37.06 -0.17
N TYR A 779 -0.49 -35.97 -0.56
CA TYR A 779 -0.88 -34.60 -0.22
C TYR A 779 -1.70 -33.88 -1.30
N LEU A 780 -1.48 -34.19 -2.57
CA LEU A 780 -2.06 -33.55 -3.75
C LEU A 780 -2.86 -34.58 -4.53
N ASP A 781 -4.01 -34.16 -5.04
CA ASP A 781 -4.83 -35.00 -5.92
C ASP A 781 -4.01 -35.39 -7.16
N PRO A 782 -4.07 -36.66 -7.63
CA PRO A 782 -3.36 -37.08 -8.83
C PRO A 782 -3.64 -36.19 -10.04
N ASP A 783 -4.86 -35.68 -10.20
CA ASP A 783 -5.21 -34.79 -11.31
C ASP A 783 -4.59 -33.40 -11.15
N SER A 784 -4.15 -32.98 -9.96
CA SER A 784 -3.51 -31.66 -9.73
C SER A 784 -2.07 -31.58 -10.24
N ILE A 785 -1.51 -32.71 -10.66
CA ILE A 785 -0.11 -32.88 -11.06
C ILE A 785 -0.09 -33.52 -12.46
N PRO A 786 0.66 -33.00 -13.44
CA PRO A 786 0.73 -33.64 -14.75
C PRO A 786 1.38 -35.03 -14.69
N ASN A 787 0.84 -35.98 -15.45
CA ASN A 787 1.31 -37.37 -15.49
C ASN A 787 2.85 -37.47 -15.64
N GLY A 788 3.48 -38.25 -14.76
CA GLY A 788 4.94 -38.39 -14.70
C GLY A 788 5.68 -37.09 -14.37
N PHE A 789 5.13 -36.26 -13.49
CA PHE A 789 5.81 -35.10 -12.91
C PHE A 789 6.28 -35.44 -11.49
N THR A 790 7.59 -35.29 -11.24
CA THR A 790 8.15 -35.47 -9.90
C THR A 790 8.04 -34.14 -9.16
N VAL A 791 7.20 -34.09 -8.12
CA VAL A 791 7.14 -32.92 -7.24
C VAL A 791 8.42 -32.86 -6.43
N GLN A 792 9.09 -31.72 -6.47
CA GLN A 792 10.30 -31.43 -5.72
C GLN A 792 10.08 -30.17 -4.87
N ASP A 793 11.00 -29.85 -3.96
CA ASP A 793 11.00 -28.52 -3.35
C ASP A 793 11.07 -27.45 -4.46
N PRO A 794 10.33 -26.32 -4.39
CA PRO A 794 10.31 -25.34 -5.46
C PRO A 794 11.66 -24.64 -5.73
N SER A 795 12.67 -24.81 -4.86
CA SER A 795 14.06 -24.43 -5.12
C SER A 795 14.81 -25.35 -6.10
N HIS A 796 14.34 -26.58 -6.31
CA HIS A 796 14.94 -27.55 -7.24
C HIS A 796 14.20 -27.69 -8.58
N LEU A 797 12.98 -27.14 -8.71
CA LEU A 797 12.19 -27.18 -9.94
C LEU A 797 12.86 -26.43 -11.09
N ARG A 798 13.14 -27.14 -12.19
CA ARG A 798 13.71 -26.58 -13.43
C ARG A 798 12.63 -25.97 -14.31
N VAL A 799 13.04 -25.14 -15.27
CA VAL A 799 12.15 -24.48 -16.25
C VAL A 799 11.19 -25.45 -16.95
N LYS A 800 11.69 -26.60 -17.42
CA LYS A 800 10.90 -27.63 -18.10
C LYS A 800 9.80 -28.21 -17.19
N GLU A 801 10.09 -28.37 -15.91
CA GLU A 801 9.15 -28.88 -14.91
C GLU A 801 8.10 -27.81 -14.61
N ILE A 802 8.52 -26.57 -14.33
CA ILE A 802 7.60 -25.44 -14.10
C ILE A 802 6.64 -25.26 -15.28
N ASN A 803 7.14 -25.30 -16.52
CA ASN A 803 6.31 -25.16 -17.72
C ASN A 803 5.35 -26.36 -17.91
N LYS A 804 5.78 -27.58 -17.56
CA LYS A 804 4.91 -28.78 -17.58
C LYS A 804 3.77 -28.65 -16.55
N LEU A 805 4.09 -28.21 -15.33
CA LEU A 805 3.11 -27.98 -14.26
C LEU A 805 2.14 -26.82 -14.61
N TRP A 806 2.67 -25.73 -15.17
CA TRP A 806 1.87 -24.57 -15.58
C TRP A 806 0.93 -24.90 -16.76
N GLY A 807 1.43 -25.54 -17.81
CA GLY A 807 0.60 -25.93 -18.96
C GLY A 807 -0.52 -26.90 -18.58
N HIS A 808 -0.27 -27.77 -17.59
CA HIS A 808 -1.28 -28.63 -17.00
C HIS A 808 -2.38 -27.84 -16.27
N TRP A 809 -2.00 -26.88 -15.41
CA TRP A 809 -2.98 -26.02 -14.74
C TRP A 809 -3.76 -25.12 -15.70
N GLU A 810 -3.14 -24.55 -16.74
CA GLU A 810 -3.89 -23.80 -17.76
C GLU A 810 -4.87 -24.69 -18.55
N ALA A 811 -4.51 -25.94 -18.85
CA ALA A 811 -5.45 -26.90 -19.45
C ALA A 811 -6.65 -27.21 -18.53
N GLN A 812 -6.42 -27.34 -17.22
CA GLN A 812 -7.48 -27.50 -16.23
C GLN A 812 -8.35 -26.24 -16.09
N LYS A 813 -7.74 -25.05 -16.09
CA LYS A 813 -8.44 -23.76 -16.07
C LYS A 813 -9.37 -23.62 -17.27
N ALA A 814 -8.88 -23.91 -18.47
CA ALA A 814 -9.67 -23.92 -19.70
C ALA A 814 -10.83 -24.92 -19.61
N SER A 815 -10.62 -26.06 -18.94
CA SER A 815 -11.63 -27.09 -18.68
C SER A 815 -12.55 -26.80 -17.47
N LYS A 816 -12.42 -25.61 -16.84
CA LYS A 816 -13.13 -25.22 -15.60
C LYS A 816 -12.93 -26.17 -14.41
N GLN A 817 -11.82 -26.90 -14.40
CA GLN A 817 -11.41 -27.78 -13.30
C GLN A 817 -10.62 -27.00 -12.22
N ARG A 818 -10.55 -27.57 -11.01
CA ARG A 818 -9.73 -27.02 -9.92
C ARG A 818 -8.25 -27.29 -10.20
N LEU A 819 -7.43 -26.25 -10.23
CA LEU A 819 -6.00 -26.33 -10.59
C LEU A 819 -5.19 -27.21 -9.63
N VAL A 820 -5.46 -27.07 -8.33
CA VAL A 820 -4.78 -27.82 -7.27
C VAL A 820 -5.78 -28.18 -6.19
N ILE A 821 -5.85 -29.47 -5.88
CA ILE A 821 -6.65 -30.07 -4.83
C ILE A 821 -5.67 -30.78 -3.88
N PHE A 822 -5.85 -30.61 -2.58
CA PHE A 822 -5.02 -31.27 -1.56
C PHE A 822 -5.83 -32.40 -0.90
N VAL A 823 -5.43 -33.66 -1.12
CA VAL A 823 -6.14 -34.85 -0.62
C VAL A 823 -5.64 -35.33 0.76
N GLY A 824 -4.39 -35.02 1.12
CA GLY A 824 -3.69 -35.60 2.29
C GLY A 824 -3.99 -35.02 3.66
N ALA A 825 -5.11 -34.31 3.82
CA ALA A 825 -5.45 -33.65 5.09
C ALA A 825 -6.16 -34.58 6.10
N ALA A 826 -6.10 -35.91 5.91
CA ALA A 826 -6.79 -36.90 6.73
C ALA A 826 -5.95 -37.41 7.92
N SER A 827 -4.62 -37.43 7.83
CA SER A 827 -3.72 -38.04 8.81
C SER A 827 -2.93 -37.00 9.62
N ALA A 828 -3.54 -36.47 10.69
CA ALA A 828 -2.93 -35.74 11.83
C ALA A 828 -2.06 -34.48 11.58
N HIS A 829 -1.50 -34.26 10.40
CA HIS A 829 -0.45 -33.25 10.13
C HIS A 829 -0.98 -31.98 9.43
N MET A 830 -2.08 -32.07 8.69
CA MET A 830 -2.77 -30.92 8.06
C MET A 830 -4.28 -31.01 8.33
N ASN A 831 -4.93 -29.87 8.55
CA ASN A 831 -6.34 -29.82 8.96
C ASN A 831 -7.26 -29.66 7.73
N LYS A 832 -8.14 -30.64 7.51
CA LYS A 832 -8.97 -30.79 6.29
C LYS A 832 -9.78 -29.55 5.92
N SER A 833 -10.39 -28.88 6.90
CA SER A 833 -11.22 -27.69 6.67
C SER A 833 -10.46 -26.44 6.19
N LEU A 834 -9.12 -26.42 6.26
CA LEU A 834 -8.29 -25.29 5.84
C LEU A 834 -7.98 -25.28 4.32
N LEU A 835 -8.17 -26.40 3.62
CA LEU A 835 -7.78 -26.56 2.21
C LEU A 835 -9.00 -26.57 1.27
N GLU A 836 -10.17 -27.01 1.76
CA GLU A 836 -11.41 -27.08 0.97
C GLU A 836 -12.00 -25.69 0.60
N ASN A 837 -11.50 -24.60 1.20
CA ASN A 837 -11.99 -23.22 1.01
C ASN A 837 -11.13 -22.36 0.06
N ALA A 838 -10.19 -22.93 -0.70
CA ALA A 838 -9.45 -22.20 -1.73
C ALA A 838 -10.32 -21.98 -2.99
N VAL A 839 -11.13 -20.92 -2.99
CA VAL A 839 -12.00 -20.53 -4.12
C VAL A 839 -11.30 -19.48 -4.98
N TYR A 840 -11.23 -19.74 -6.30
CA TYR A 840 -10.73 -18.81 -7.31
C TYR A 840 -11.86 -17.89 -7.79
N VAL A 841 -11.63 -16.58 -7.77
CA VAL A 841 -12.45 -15.55 -8.44
C VAL A 841 -11.46 -14.66 -9.21
N GLY A 842 -11.84 -14.27 -10.44
CA GLY A 842 -10.93 -13.89 -11.53
C GLY A 842 -10.07 -12.65 -11.36
#